data_AF-A0A927X4S1-F1
#
_entry.id   AF-A0A927X4S1-F1
#
_cell.length_a   1.000
_cell.length_b   1.000
_cell.length_c   1.000
_cell.angle_alpha   90.00
_cell.angle_beta   90.00
_cell.angle_gamma   90.00
#
_symmetry.space_group_name_H-M   'P 1'
#
loop_
_entity.id
_entity.type
_entity.pdbx_description
1 polymer ?
#
loop_
_entity_poly.entity_id
_entity_poly.type
_entity_poly.pdbx_seq_one_letter_code
_entity_poly.pdbx_strand_id
1 'polypeptide(L)'
;MKKAFSIRKILAVVFAVLICMSSFSMRAFAEEQPDEDKEGFIVETHFDVSTTGKQGTWDFKYNDRWFKQSATVYNHNLARLSLGMALSAFRPNLDPDGKENPALHLQNFLKTCRFKDLRTDDYDKNPSLYTVSTVIAHKHLTDDEGDFELLVVGVCGGGYQNEWMSNFSCGDDRIHLGFLSAAEEVYDRLFGYIAGHGLTGQRIKVWVSGFSRAGAITNIFSKLLVDSDVLDSDSVYAYTFATPRTTREHIEGDYPNIYNICGKMDPVPQLAFADWGFDRYGTTLYTPSQQTDSDYNIKSARANQVHEKNFGLKFFNNVEWDTKLRVILNYVLKIAPTSKIYKNHIQDYAVRMWENKSLSNIMTCLMELAGDKELITDENKTEANSMLTYLAYTIYGFATKSDVESQYRSDDSTLVGNLAREHTPEVYLSWMYSTDDPEELFSDSMNYVRMVVEGDVDVGIISYGVNYGLAKCMLADGTTANEMKYGTVEMEKDDPFAPDIFMARNKGQTIVLLPKDRNYGIVIKSNASQRIEVHGIPLTVGFTNNNFNKMHYANLEKDEYDIIFSAASDYIYTNDDNSDIVTGDTFDVVDVSIDTSSELAIALEKVNFLNLGWRPLVIITYTIPIVLINLLLCLIAWGIGSHRISRRKRAGLTAQHVRYDRRPAACIFAVFTLFMIQELIYWLMPDYMHERAIMKLVIGVLLMYLCYRGLSRQPSELSTKLLVALCICTAGDMTINFSFVGSMVMFGAAEAILTYQFTRYEKPEKWQYALWALGSFAAVVIIYLNTALKNDMKYSMVAYSVILMAMVAASLTMPKRIRSGAILMAVSNILLFINEVSTKKLLIHILSLGIYYLAMGFFAYATRYKVVTPAKDGTAAEVEVS
;
A
#
# COMPACT_ATOMS: atom_id res chain seq x y z
N MET A 1 -13.28 -70.68 -24.85
CA MET A 1 -13.06 -69.23 -24.63
C MET A 1 -14.09 -68.51 -25.52
N LYS A 2 -15.33 -68.15 -25.15
CA LYS A 2 -15.93 -67.59 -23.90
C LYS A 2 -15.15 -66.35 -23.44
N LYS A 3 -15.64 -65.11 -23.44
CA LYS A 3 -16.97 -64.51 -23.66
C LYS A 3 -16.80 -63.13 -24.35
N ALA A 4 -17.18 -63.01 -25.62
CA ALA A 4 -17.72 -61.77 -26.17
C ALA A 4 -19.24 -61.97 -26.23
N PHE A 5 -19.89 -61.88 -25.07
CA PHE A 5 -21.33 -62.02 -24.94
C PHE A 5 -21.79 -60.95 -23.94
N SER A 6 -22.76 -60.13 -24.38
CA SER A 6 -23.57 -59.21 -23.56
C SER A 6 -23.16 -57.73 -23.45
N ILE A 7 -23.06 -57.01 -24.57
CA ILE A 7 -23.31 -55.55 -24.58
C ILE A 7 -24.60 -55.23 -25.36
N ARG A 8 -24.83 -55.89 -26.51
CA ARG A 8 -26.04 -55.66 -27.32
C ARG A 8 -27.35 -56.12 -26.67
N LYS A 9 -27.33 -57.15 -25.80
CA LYS A 9 -28.53 -57.57 -25.03
C LYS A 9 -28.81 -56.66 -23.83
N ILE A 10 -27.80 -56.02 -23.24
CA ILE A 10 -27.98 -55.05 -22.15
C ILE A 10 -28.56 -53.75 -22.70
N LEU A 11 -28.06 -53.27 -23.85
CA LEU A 11 -28.62 -52.08 -24.51
C LEU A 11 -30.08 -52.27 -24.94
N ALA A 12 -30.48 -53.46 -25.41
CA ALA A 12 -31.87 -53.75 -25.76
C ALA A 12 -32.80 -53.83 -24.52
N VAL A 13 -32.30 -54.34 -23.38
CA VAL A 13 -33.06 -54.35 -22.11
C VAL A 13 -33.15 -52.95 -21.51
N VAL A 14 -32.09 -52.14 -21.57
CA VAL A 14 -32.10 -50.75 -21.08
C VAL A 14 -33.03 -49.88 -21.93
N PHE A 15 -33.05 -50.05 -23.26
CA PHE A 15 -34.04 -49.37 -24.12
C PHE A 15 -35.46 -49.87 -23.90
N ALA A 16 -35.67 -51.17 -23.64
CA ALA A 16 -36.99 -51.71 -23.31
C ALA A 16 -37.49 -51.24 -21.93
N VAL A 17 -36.60 -51.07 -20.95
CA VAL A 17 -36.93 -50.52 -19.62
C VAL A 17 -37.24 -49.02 -19.71
N LEU A 18 -36.53 -48.26 -20.56
CA LEU A 18 -36.82 -46.84 -20.82
C LEU A 18 -38.15 -46.63 -21.55
N ILE A 19 -38.53 -47.54 -22.45
CA ILE A 19 -39.83 -47.51 -23.15
C ILE A 19 -40.98 -48.06 -22.28
N CYS A 20 -40.71 -48.95 -21.33
CA CYS A 20 -41.70 -49.41 -20.36
C CYS A 20 -41.93 -48.42 -19.19
N MET A 21 -40.99 -47.49 -18.93
CA MET A 21 -41.18 -46.41 -17.95
C MET A 21 -42.05 -45.26 -18.48
N SER A 22 -42.34 -45.20 -19.79
CA SER A 22 -43.25 -44.21 -20.38
C SER A 22 -44.72 -44.67 -20.43
N SER A 23 -45.07 -45.73 -19.70
CA SER A 23 -46.42 -46.33 -19.71
C SER A 23 -46.91 -46.73 -18.32
N PHE A 24 -46.90 -45.79 -17.37
CA PHE A 24 -47.88 -45.81 -16.28
C PHE A 24 -48.90 -44.70 -16.55
N SER A 25 -50.01 -45.11 -17.16
CA SER A 25 -51.22 -44.32 -17.27
C SER A 25 -51.83 -44.15 -15.87
N MET A 26 -51.61 -42.98 -15.26
CA MET A 26 -52.64 -42.43 -14.38
C MET A 26 -53.64 -41.65 -15.21
N ARG A 27 -54.90 -41.96 -14.92
CA ARG A 27 -56.10 -41.38 -15.51
C ARG A 27 -56.05 -39.86 -15.41
N ALA A 28 -56.60 -39.21 -16.43
CA ALA A 28 -57.13 -37.87 -16.30
C ALA A 28 -58.09 -37.82 -15.11
N PHE A 29 -57.60 -37.32 -13.99
CA PHE A 29 -58.37 -36.49 -13.08
C PHE A 29 -57.92 -35.06 -13.37
N ALA A 30 -58.88 -34.15 -13.47
CA ALA A 30 -58.60 -32.74 -13.27
C ALA A 30 -58.03 -32.64 -11.85
N GLU A 31 -56.72 -32.63 -11.75
CA GLU A 31 -55.99 -32.42 -10.52
C GLU A 31 -55.81 -30.91 -10.42
N GLU A 32 -56.45 -30.30 -9.42
CA GLU A 32 -56.12 -28.94 -8.99
C GLU A 32 -54.60 -28.79 -9.00
N GLN A 33 -54.10 -27.68 -9.57
CA GLN A 33 -52.70 -27.31 -9.44
C GLN A 33 -52.30 -27.51 -7.98
N PRO A 34 -51.35 -28.43 -7.67
CA PRO A 34 -50.82 -28.49 -6.33
C PRO A 34 -50.24 -27.11 -6.05
N ASP A 35 -50.52 -26.63 -4.86
CA ASP A 35 -50.05 -25.40 -4.24
C ASP A 35 -48.50 -25.45 -4.17
N GLU A 36 -47.81 -25.33 -5.32
CA GLU A 36 -46.33 -25.35 -5.47
C GLU A 36 -45.68 -24.24 -4.64
N ASP A 37 -46.46 -23.25 -4.21
CA ASP A 37 -46.06 -22.12 -3.37
C ASP A 37 -45.94 -22.48 -1.87
N LYS A 38 -46.03 -23.76 -1.49
CA LYS A 38 -45.88 -24.23 -0.09
C LYS A 38 -44.47 -24.67 0.29
N GLU A 39 -43.69 -25.26 -0.63
CA GLU A 39 -42.32 -25.72 -0.34
C GLU A 39 -41.32 -25.03 -1.29
N GLY A 40 -40.56 -24.05 -0.78
CA GLY A 40 -39.53 -23.36 -1.56
C GLY A 40 -38.53 -24.33 -2.22
N PHE A 41 -37.90 -23.92 -3.32
CA PHE A 41 -36.99 -24.74 -4.12
C PHE A 41 -35.52 -24.31 -3.99
N ILE A 42 -34.60 -25.11 -4.53
CA ILE A 42 -33.16 -24.83 -4.50
C ILE A 42 -32.71 -24.09 -5.77
N VAL A 43 -31.85 -23.11 -5.58
CA VAL A 43 -31.19 -22.32 -6.62
C VAL A 43 -29.68 -22.50 -6.47
N GLU A 44 -29.08 -23.22 -7.40
CA GLU A 44 -27.62 -23.38 -7.45
C GLU A 44 -26.99 -22.10 -8.02
N THR A 45 -26.04 -21.54 -7.28
CA THR A 45 -25.26 -20.35 -7.68
C THR A 45 -23.85 -20.76 -8.03
N HIS A 46 -23.36 -20.28 -9.17
CA HIS A 46 -21.97 -20.44 -9.60
C HIS A 46 -21.21 -19.14 -9.36
N PHE A 47 -20.01 -19.24 -8.78
CA PHE A 47 -19.15 -18.08 -8.51
C PHE A 47 -17.68 -18.50 -8.46
N ASP A 48 -16.78 -17.53 -8.63
CA ASP A 48 -15.35 -17.76 -8.47
C ASP A 48 -14.98 -17.78 -6.98
N VAL A 49 -14.37 -18.87 -6.54
CA VAL A 49 -13.84 -19.03 -5.19
C VAL A 49 -12.51 -18.28 -5.12
N SER A 50 -12.54 -17.10 -4.50
CA SER A 50 -11.39 -16.19 -4.33
C SER A 50 -10.14 -16.88 -3.80
N THR A 51 -10.32 -17.82 -2.87
CA THR A 51 -9.24 -18.55 -2.18
C THR A 51 -8.54 -19.60 -3.05
N THR A 52 -9.24 -20.19 -4.02
CA THR A 52 -8.69 -21.27 -4.87
C THR A 52 -8.52 -20.86 -6.33
N GLY A 53 -9.11 -19.72 -6.73
CA GLY A 53 -9.18 -19.29 -8.13
C GLY A 53 -10.00 -20.22 -9.02
N LYS A 54 -10.74 -21.18 -8.45
CA LYS A 54 -11.60 -22.13 -9.17
C LYS A 54 -13.06 -21.70 -9.09
N GLN A 55 -13.88 -22.18 -10.01
CA GLN A 55 -15.33 -22.06 -9.86
C GLN A 55 -15.84 -22.95 -8.74
N GLY A 56 -16.73 -22.40 -7.91
CA GLY A 56 -17.48 -23.09 -6.88
C GLY A 56 -18.97 -22.98 -7.15
N THR A 57 -19.73 -23.90 -6.55
CA THR A 57 -21.19 -23.86 -6.54
C THR A 57 -21.73 -23.85 -5.12
N TRP A 58 -22.90 -23.23 -4.94
CA TRP A 58 -23.61 -23.23 -3.67
C TRP A 58 -25.12 -23.24 -3.86
N ASP A 59 -25.80 -24.06 -3.07
CA ASP A 59 -27.25 -24.21 -3.10
C ASP A 59 -27.95 -23.25 -2.14
N PHE A 60 -28.81 -22.39 -2.69
CA PHE A 60 -29.63 -21.44 -1.92
C PHE A 60 -31.09 -21.85 -1.96
N LYS A 61 -31.78 -21.74 -0.83
CA LYS A 61 -33.23 -21.91 -0.80
C LYS A 61 -33.90 -20.64 -1.34
N TYR A 62 -34.92 -20.78 -2.17
CA TYR A 62 -35.76 -19.71 -2.68
C TYR A 62 -37.21 -19.89 -2.25
N ASN A 63 -37.86 -18.81 -1.81
CA ASN A 63 -39.29 -18.82 -1.51
C ASN A 63 -39.92 -17.43 -1.76
N ASP A 64 -40.95 -17.38 -2.62
CA ASP A 64 -41.68 -16.15 -2.94
C ASP A 64 -42.32 -15.48 -1.72
N ARG A 65 -42.64 -16.24 -0.65
CA ARG A 65 -43.25 -15.70 0.57
C ARG A 65 -42.39 -14.68 1.30
N TRP A 66 -41.06 -14.71 1.10
CA TRP A 66 -40.17 -13.75 1.73
C TRP A 66 -40.38 -12.32 1.24
N PHE A 67 -41.00 -12.13 0.06
CA PHE A 67 -41.33 -10.83 -0.52
C PHE A 67 -42.79 -10.38 -0.24
N LYS A 68 -43.52 -11.16 0.56
CA LYS A 68 -44.89 -10.83 1.00
C LYS A 68 -44.91 -10.14 2.37
N GLN A 69 -43.82 -10.24 3.12
CA GLN A 69 -43.62 -9.57 4.40
C GLN A 69 -42.95 -8.21 4.18
N SER A 70 -43.10 -7.25 5.09
CA SER A 70 -42.41 -5.96 4.99
C SER A 70 -40.89 -6.14 4.85
N ALA A 71 -40.27 -5.39 3.94
CA ALA A 71 -38.82 -5.35 3.79
C ALA A 71 -38.10 -4.73 5.01
N THR A 72 -38.82 -4.04 5.90
CA THR A 72 -38.29 -3.49 7.16
C THR A 72 -38.09 -4.52 8.26
N VAL A 73 -38.45 -5.80 8.00
CA VAL A 73 -38.21 -6.92 8.91
C VAL A 73 -37.08 -7.80 8.35
N TYR A 74 -36.02 -7.97 9.14
CA TYR A 74 -34.87 -8.76 8.72
C TYR A 74 -35.27 -10.23 8.51
N ASN A 75 -34.93 -10.78 7.34
CA ASN A 75 -35.16 -12.18 7.03
C ASN A 75 -33.83 -12.87 6.70
N HIS A 76 -33.35 -13.70 7.61
CA HIS A 76 -32.05 -14.36 7.49
C HIS A 76 -31.94 -15.28 6.25
N ASN A 77 -33.02 -15.96 5.86
CA ASN A 77 -33.01 -16.80 4.67
C ASN A 77 -33.00 -15.97 3.38
N LEU A 78 -33.72 -14.85 3.35
CA LEU A 78 -33.64 -13.91 2.24
C LEU A 78 -32.26 -13.24 2.16
N ALA A 79 -31.61 -12.97 3.30
CA ALA A 79 -30.23 -12.49 3.33
C ALA A 79 -29.28 -13.52 2.69
N ARG A 80 -29.38 -14.81 3.05
CA ARG A 80 -28.60 -15.88 2.39
C ARG A 80 -28.83 -15.94 0.89
N LEU A 81 -30.10 -15.93 0.45
CA LEU A 81 -30.44 -15.91 -0.98
C LEU A 81 -29.88 -14.66 -1.68
N SER A 82 -29.92 -13.51 -1.01
CA SER A 82 -29.37 -12.24 -1.52
C SER A 82 -27.85 -12.29 -1.65
N LEU A 83 -27.15 -13.01 -0.77
CA LEU A 83 -25.73 -13.29 -0.93
C LEU A 83 -25.50 -14.13 -2.19
N GLY A 84 -26.27 -15.21 -2.40
CA GLY A 84 -26.24 -15.99 -3.64
C GLY A 84 -26.44 -15.13 -4.89
N MET A 85 -27.41 -14.22 -4.87
CA MET A 85 -27.61 -13.26 -5.96
C MET A 85 -26.38 -12.38 -6.19
N ALA A 86 -25.81 -11.80 -5.13
CA ALA A 86 -24.62 -10.95 -5.23
C ALA A 86 -23.42 -11.70 -5.82
N LEU A 87 -23.20 -12.95 -5.43
CA LEU A 87 -22.11 -13.79 -5.94
C LEU A 87 -22.33 -14.21 -7.40
N SER A 88 -23.57 -14.54 -7.77
CA SER A 88 -23.92 -14.84 -9.16
C SER A 88 -23.70 -13.66 -10.11
N ALA A 89 -23.72 -12.42 -9.57
CA ALA A 89 -23.52 -11.19 -10.32
C ALA A 89 -22.04 -10.93 -10.67
N PHE A 90 -21.09 -11.69 -10.14
CA PHE A 90 -19.67 -11.49 -10.42
C PHE A 90 -19.36 -11.85 -11.88
N ARG A 91 -18.48 -11.08 -12.52
CA ARG A 91 -17.94 -11.50 -13.83
C ARG A 91 -17.02 -12.70 -13.60
N PRO A 92 -17.21 -13.83 -14.31
CA PRO A 92 -16.33 -14.97 -14.18
C PRO A 92 -14.92 -14.63 -14.70
N ASN A 93 -13.91 -15.27 -14.15
CA ASN A 93 -12.56 -15.28 -14.72
C ASN A 93 -12.60 -15.90 -16.12
N LEU A 94 -12.63 -15.05 -17.16
CA LEU A 94 -12.73 -15.48 -18.56
C LEU A 94 -11.59 -16.44 -18.93
N ASP A 95 -11.92 -17.58 -19.52
CA ASP A 95 -10.98 -18.48 -20.22
C ASP A 95 -10.21 -17.65 -21.28
N PRO A 96 -8.93 -17.94 -21.61
CA PRO A 96 -8.13 -17.15 -22.55
C PRO A 96 -8.75 -16.97 -23.95
N ASP A 97 -9.75 -17.80 -24.29
CA ASP A 97 -10.51 -17.78 -25.54
C ASP A 97 -11.73 -16.83 -25.54
N GLY A 98 -12.11 -16.23 -24.40
CA GLY A 98 -13.07 -15.12 -24.31
C GLY A 98 -14.51 -15.42 -24.75
N LYS A 99 -14.98 -16.67 -24.66
CA LYS A 99 -16.26 -17.11 -25.25
C LYS A 99 -17.47 -17.15 -24.30
N GLU A 100 -17.29 -17.02 -22.99
CA GLU A 100 -18.42 -17.10 -22.06
C GLU A 100 -19.11 -15.74 -21.86
N ASN A 101 -20.45 -15.77 -21.84
CA ASN A 101 -21.28 -14.61 -21.53
C ASN A 101 -20.98 -14.15 -20.08
N PRO A 102 -20.43 -12.94 -19.85
CA PRO A 102 -20.02 -12.51 -18.51
C PRO A 102 -21.16 -12.37 -17.50
N ALA A 103 -22.42 -12.32 -17.96
CA ALA A 103 -23.61 -12.26 -17.12
C ALA A 103 -24.28 -13.62 -16.88
N LEU A 104 -23.70 -14.72 -17.39
CA LEU A 104 -24.36 -16.03 -17.46
C LEU A 104 -24.83 -16.55 -16.10
N HIS A 105 -24.00 -16.42 -15.06
CA HIS A 105 -24.31 -16.94 -13.72
C HIS A 105 -25.54 -16.24 -13.13
N LEU A 106 -25.57 -14.90 -13.15
CA LEU A 106 -26.73 -14.12 -12.70
C LEU A 106 -27.97 -14.39 -13.55
N GLN A 107 -27.83 -14.47 -14.88
CA GLN A 107 -28.95 -14.82 -15.74
C GLN A 107 -29.54 -16.19 -15.42
N ASN A 108 -28.70 -17.19 -15.14
CA ASN A 108 -29.14 -18.52 -14.75
C ASN A 108 -29.79 -18.52 -13.36
N PHE A 109 -29.18 -17.82 -12.39
CA PHE A 109 -29.74 -17.65 -11.06
C PHE A 109 -31.16 -17.06 -11.13
N LEU A 110 -31.34 -15.95 -11.85
CA LEU A 110 -32.64 -15.28 -11.98
C LEU A 110 -33.68 -16.12 -12.73
N LYS A 111 -33.28 -16.84 -13.78
CA LYS A 111 -34.16 -17.79 -14.49
C LYS A 111 -34.62 -18.93 -13.59
N THR A 112 -33.73 -19.49 -12.76
CA THR A 112 -34.08 -20.53 -11.79
C THR A 112 -35.03 -19.99 -10.72
N CYS A 113 -34.83 -18.74 -10.27
CA CYS A 113 -35.78 -18.01 -9.42
C CYS A 113 -37.12 -17.66 -10.13
N ARG A 114 -37.29 -18.05 -11.40
CA ARG A 114 -38.49 -17.86 -12.24
C ARG A 114 -38.76 -16.39 -12.64
N PHE A 115 -37.74 -15.53 -12.66
CA PHE A 115 -37.83 -14.18 -13.23
C PHE A 115 -37.83 -14.21 -14.76
N LYS A 116 -38.46 -13.21 -15.38
CA LYS A 116 -38.65 -13.09 -16.83
C LYS A 116 -38.10 -11.76 -17.35
N ASP A 117 -38.01 -11.66 -18.68
CA ASP A 117 -37.63 -10.45 -19.41
C ASP A 117 -36.32 -9.82 -18.94
N LEU A 118 -35.28 -10.66 -18.77
CA LEU A 118 -33.97 -10.24 -18.30
C LEU A 118 -33.36 -9.22 -19.25
N ARG A 119 -32.98 -8.05 -18.73
CA ARG A 119 -32.15 -7.06 -19.40
C ARG A 119 -30.77 -7.02 -18.77
N THR A 120 -29.73 -7.22 -19.58
CA THR A 120 -28.33 -7.15 -19.14
C THR A 120 -27.71 -5.85 -19.65
N ASP A 121 -27.09 -5.11 -18.74
CA ASP A 121 -26.44 -3.84 -19.03
C ASP A 121 -24.94 -3.94 -18.69
N ASP A 122 -24.08 -3.54 -19.63
CA ASP A 122 -22.64 -3.28 -19.48
C ASP A 122 -21.72 -4.44 -19.07
N TYR A 123 -22.21 -5.68 -19.05
CA TYR A 123 -21.38 -6.87 -18.80
C TYR A 123 -20.37 -7.17 -19.92
N ASP A 124 -20.61 -6.64 -21.13
CA ASP A 124 -19.78 -6.78 -22.33
C ASP A 124 -18.78 -5.64 -22.53
N LYS A 125 -18.85 -4.58 -21.72
CA LYS A 125 -17.97 -3.41 -21.81
C LYS A 125 -16.67 -3.61 -21.03
N ASN A 126 -15.59 -2.99 -21.52
CA ASN A 126 -14.36 -2.83 -20.74
C ASN A 126 -14.63 -1.86 -19.58
N PRO A 127 -14.56 -2.31 -18.32
CA PRO A 127 -15.04 -1.49 -17.21
C PRO A 127 -14.15 -0.28 -16.94
N SER A 128 -14.75 0.92 -16.88
CA SER A 128 -14.08 2.20 -16.56
C SER A 128 -14.42 2.66 -15.12
N LEU A 129 -13.87 3.78 -14.66
CA LEU A 129 -13.98 4.25 -13.27
C LEU A 129 -15.44 4.25 -12.73
N TYR A 130 -16.39 4.72 -13.53
CA TYR A 130 -17.80 4.88 -13.10
C TYR A 130 -18.73 3.81 -13.66
N THR A 131 -18.22 2.82 -14.39
CA THR A 131 -19.06 1.77 -14.95
C THR A 131 -19.66 0.90 -13.82
N VAL A 132 -20.88 0.44 -14.07
CA VAL A 132 -21.57 -0.57 -13.27
C VAL A 132 -22.31 -1.50 -14.21
N SER A 133 -22.23 -2.81 -13.99
CA SER A 133 -23.00 -3.80 -14.75
C SER A 133 -24.17 -4.30 -13.92
N THR A 134 -25.31 -4.49 -14.59
CA THR A 134 -26.55 -4.92 -13.95
C THR A 134 -27.28 -5.96 -14.77
N VAL A 135 -28.04 -6.82 -14.10
CA VAL A 135 -29.16 -7.55 -14.73
C VAL A 135 -30.44 -7.20 -14.00
N ILE A 136 -31.43 -6.72 -14.75
CA ILE A 136 -32.75 -6.38 -14.24
C ILE A 136 -33.76 -7.35 -14.83
N ALA A 137 -34.66 -7.86 -14.00
CA ALA A 137 -35.74 -8.74 -14.41
C ALA A 137 -36.97 -8.49 -13.52
N HIS A 138 -38.13 -9.04 -13.90
CA HIS A 138 -39.33 -8.95 -13.08
C HIS A 138 -40.09 -10.28 -13.01
N LYS A 139 -40.96 -10.38 -12.01
CA LYS A 139 -41.87 -11.51 -11.81
C LYS A 139 -43.13 -11.04 -11.10
N HIS A 140 -44.27 -11.46 -11.63
CA HIS A 140 -45.58 -11.25 -11.04
C HIS A 140 -45.80 -12.13 -9.81
N LEU A 141 -46.28 -11.54 -8.72
CA LEU A 141 -46.63 -12.21 -7.47
C LEU A 141 -47.90 -11.60 -6.86
N THR A 142 -48.51 -12.31 -5.92
CA THR A 142 -49.71 -11.84 -5.21
C THR A 142 -49.49 -11.99 -3.70
N ASP A 143 -49.82 -10.95 -2.94
CA ASP A 143 -49.90 -10.96 -1.47
C ASP A 143 -51.29 -10.53 -0.97
N ASP A 144 -51.43 -10.28 0.33
CA ASP A 144 -52.72 -9.95 0.95
C ASP A 144 -53.31 -8.61 0.47
N GLU A 145 -52.50 -7.72 -0.12
CA GLU A 145 -52.92 -6.44 -0.68
C GLU A 145 -53.25 -6.53 -2.19
N GLY A 146 -53.03 -7.69 -2.80
CA GLY A 146 -53.30 -7.98 -4.21
C GLY A 146 -52.04 -8.23 -5.03
N ASP A 147 -52.18 -8.05 -6.34
CA ASP A 147 -51.11 -8.32 -7.30
C ASP A 147 -50.02 -7.25 -7.24
N PHE A 148 -48.77 -7.69 -7.35
CA PHE A 148 -47.60 -6.81 -7.45
C PHE A 148 -46.53 -7.40 -8.37
N GLU A 149 -45.68 -6.53 -8.89
CA GLU A 149 -44.50 -6.91 -9.65
C GLU A 149 -43.26 -6.85 -8.76
N LEU A 150 -42.59 -7.98 -8.60
CA LEU A 150 -41.28 -8.05 -7.97
C LEU A 150 -40.21 -7.82 -9.03
N LEU A 151 -39.51 -6.69 -8.95
CA LEU A 151 -38.34 -6.39 -9.75
C LEU A 151 -37.08 -6.82 -9.00
N VAL A 152 -36.14 -7.41 -9.71
CA VAL A 152 -34.83 -7.79 -9.17
C VAL A 152 -33.74 -7.01 -9.87
N VAL A 153 -32.79 -6.50 -9.10
CA VAL A 153 -31.62 -5.77 -9.60
C VAL A 153 -30.36 -6.46 -9.07
N GLY A 154 -29.72 -7.27 -9.92
CA GLY A 154 -28.40 -7.83 -9.61
C GLY A 154 -27.30 -6.87 -10.03
N VAL A 155 -26.50 -6.40 -9.07
CA VAL A 155 -25.40 -5.44 -9.30
C VAL A 155 -24.06 -6.18 -9.27
N CYS A 156 -23.24 -6.00 -10.31
CA CYS A 156 -21.98 -6.71 -10.45
C CYS A 156 -20.97 -6.40 -9.32
N GLY A 157 -20.70 -7.42 -8.50
CA GLY A 157 -19.90 -7.38 -7.27
C GLY A 157 -18.43 -7.84 -7.38
N GLY A 158 -18.00 -8.35 -8.54
CA GLY A 158 -16.71 -9.03 -8.69
C GLY A 158 -16.26 -9.15 -10.14
N GLY A 159 -14.99 -9.51 -10.35
CA GLY A 159 -14.33 -9.42 -11.67
C GLY A 159 -14.12 -7.97 -12.13
N TYR A 160 -13.87 -7.08 -11.16
CA TYR A 160 -13.64 -5.66 -11.41
C TYR A 160 -12.32 -5.43 -12.15
N GLN A 161 -12.36 -4.48 -13.08
CA GLN A 161 -11.17 -3.95 -13.74
C GLN A 161 -10.88 -2.56 -13.19
N ASN A 162 -10.98 -1.50 -14.00
CA ASN A 162 -10.74 -0.14 -13.52
C ASN A 162 -11.90 0.43 -12.69
N GLU A 163 -13.06 -0.22 -12.71
CA GLU A 163 -14.23 0.10 -11.87
C GLU A 163 -13.93 0.19 -10.37
N TRP A 164 -13.09 -0.70 -9.86
CA TRP A 164 -12.71 -0.72 -8.43
C TRP A 164 -11.96 0.56 -8.02
N MET A 165 -11.38 1.29 -8.97
CA MET A 165 -10.71 2.56 -8.72
C MET A 165 -11.64 3.61 -8.11
N SER A 166 -12.96 3.52 -8.34
CA SER A 166 -13.93 4.46 -7.76
C SER A 166 -14.04 4.35 -6.24
N ASN A 167 -13.56 3.27 -5.62
CA ASN A 167 -13.44 3.18 -4.16
C ASN A 167 -12.48 4.24 -3.59
N PHE A 168 -11.54 4.75 -4.40
CA PHE A 168 -10.67 5.86 -4.00
C PHE A 168 -11.35 7.22 -4.17
N SER A 169 -12.48 7.30 -4.89
CA SER A 169 -13.15 8.57 -5.22
C SER A 169 -14.12 9.01 -4.12
N CYS A 170 -13.64 9.19 -2.88
CA CYS A 170 -14.48 9.58 -1.75
C CYS A 170 -15.13 10.95 -1.95
N GLY A 171 -14.39 11.89 -2.53
CA GLY A 171 -14.83 13.28 -2.64
C GLY A 171 -14.83 14.03 -1.30
N ASP A 172 -15.36 15.25 -1.33
CA ASP A 172 -15.51 16.16 -0.19
C ASP A 172 -16.98 16.39 0.18
N ASP A 173 -17.90 15.75 -0.54
CA ASP A 173 -19.34 15.85 -0.33
C ASP A 173 -19.81 14.92 0.81
N ARG A 174 -21.13 14.87 1.00
CA ARG A 174 -21.80 14.07 2.03
C ARG A 174 -21.97 12.62 1.62
N ILE A 175 -22.11 12.32 0.33
CA ILE A 175 -22.18 10.95 -0.20
C ILE A 175 -20.91 10.67 -0.99
N HIS A 176 -20.40 9.44 -0.90
CA HIS A 176 -19.20 9.00 -1.59
C HIS A 176 -19.39 9.08 -3.12
N LEU A 177 -18.67 10.01 -3.76
CA LEU A 177 -18.88 10.38 -5.17
C LEU A 177 -18.82 9.17 -6.12
N GLY A 178 -17.79 8.33 -5.97
CA GLY A 178 -17.62 7.16 -6.84
C GLY A 178 -18.77 6.15 -6.79
N PHE A 179 -19.47 6.05 -5.65
CA PHE A 179 -20.59 5.12 -5.47
C PHE A 179 -21.92 5.76 -5.87
N LEU A 180 -22.09 7.06 -5.60
CA LEU A 180 -23.29 7.80 -5.99
C LEU A 180 -23.51 7.78 -7.51
N SER A 181 -22.48 8.10 -8.31
CA SER A 181 -22.63 8.13 -9.77
C SER A 181 -23.05 6.77 -10.34
N ALA A 182 -22.54 5.67 -9.77
CA ALA A 182 -22.96 4.33 -10.17
C ALA A 182 -24.38 3.99 -9.70
N ALA A 183 -24.77 4.43 -8.50
CA ALA A 183 -26.13 4.23 -7.99
C ALA A 183 -27.19 4.99 -8.80
N GLU A 184 -26.89 6.23 -9.24
CA GLU A 184 -27.74 7.02 -10.14
C GLU A 184 -27.92 6.31 -11.50
N GLU A 185 -26.85 5.72 -12.04
CA GLU A 185 -26.95 4.94 -13.28
C GLU A 185 -27.83 3.68 -13.11
N VAL A 186 -27.74 2.97 -11.98
CA VAL A 186 -28.64 1.85 -11.66
C VAL A 186 -30.09 2.33 -11.50
N TYR A 187 -30.30 3.49 -10.90
CA TYR A 187 -31.60 4.13 -10.75
C TYR A 187 -32.25 4.42 -12.11
N ASP A 188 -31.54 5.10 -13.01
CA ASP A 188 -32.04 5.39 -14.36
C ASP A 188 -32.35 4.11 -15.14
N ARG A 189 -31.52 3.09 -14.99
CA ARG A 189 -31.72 1.77 -15.61
C ARG A 189 -32.99 1.10 -15.11
N LEU A 190 -33.28 1.12 -13.81
CA LEU A 190 -34.49 0.51 -13.26
C LEU A 190 -35.75 1.21 -13.77
N PHE A 191 -35.81 2.54 -13.70
CA PHE A 191 -36.98 3.28 -14.17
C PHE A 191 -37.17 3.18 -15.69
N GLY A 192 -36.07 3.15 -16.46
CA GLY A 192 -36.11 2.82 -17.88
C GLY A 192 -36.63 1.41 -18.15
N TYR A 193 -36.31 0.43 -17.27
CA TYR A 193 -36.83 -0.93 -17.35
C TYR A 193 -38.34 -0.98 -17.07
N ILE A 194 -38.80 -0.32 -15.99
CA ILE A 194 -40.22 -0.21 -15.61
C ILE A 194 -41.03 0.37 -16.77
N ALA A 195 -40.57 1.49 -17.35
CA ALA A 195 -41.25 2.13 -18.46
C ALA A 195 -41.25 1.25 -19.73
N GLY A 196 -40.10 0.64 -20.05
CA GLY A 196 -39.93 -0.20 -21.25
C GLY A 196 -40.78 -1.47 -21.26
N HIS A 197 -41.14 -1.99 -20.09
CA HIS A 197 -41.97 -3.19 -19.93
C HIS A 197 -43.43 -2.90 -19.55
N GLY A 198 -43.85 -1.63 -19.54
CA GLY A 198 -45.24 -1.27 -19.23
C GLY A 198 -45.64 -1.51 -17.77
N LEU A 199 -44.69 -1.46 -16.85
CA LEU A 199 -44.91 -1.68 -15.42
C LEU A 199 -45.27 -0.38 -14.67
N THR A 200 -45.23 0.77 -15.35
CA THR A 200 -45.58 2.07 -14.78
C THR A 200 -47.00 2.07 -14.21
N GLY A 201 -47.14 2.49 -12.95
CA GLY A 201 -48.43 2.58 -12.25
C GLY A 201 -48.91 1.26 -11.64
N GLN A 202 -48.14 0.17 -11.78
CA GLN A 202 -48.39 -1.07 -11.04
C GLN A 202 -47.80 -0.99 -9.63
N ARG A 203 -48.30 -1.80 -8.70
CA ARG A 203 -47.68 -1.98 -7.38
C ARG A 203 -46.37 -2.74 -7.56
N ILE A 204 -45.26 -2.12 -7.18
CA ILE A 204 -43.91 -2.63 -7.41
C ILE A 204 -43.22 -2.90 -6.07
N LYS A 205 -42.53 -4.02 -5.99
CA LYS A 205 -41.52 -4.31 -4.96
C LYS A 205 -40.18 -4.54 -5.63
N VAL A 206 -39.07 -4.14 -4.99
CA VAL A 206 -37.72 -4.26 -5.54
C VAL A 206 -36.84 -5.10 -4.62
N TRP A 207 -36.19 -6.12 -5.16
CA TRP A 207 -35.15 -6.90 -4.50
C TRP A 207 -33.78 -6.58 -5.10
N VAL A 208 -32.85 -6.14 -4.25
CA VAL A 208 -31.52 -5.73 -4.67
C VAL A 208 -30.46 -6.20 -3.67
N SER A 209 -29.30 -6.61 -4.20
CA SER A 209 -28.16 -7.08 -3.41
C SER A 209 -26.84 -6.74 -4.07
N GLY A 210 -25.80 -6.63 -3.26
CA GLY A 210 -24.44 -6.40 -3.73
C GLY A 210 -23.38 -6.76 -2.69
N PHE A 211 -22.20 -7.15 -3.18
CA PHE A 211 -21.02 -7.45 -2.37
C PHE A 211 -19.95 -6.37 -2.58
N SER A 212 -19.25 -5.95 -1.53
CA SER A 212 -18.16 -4.96 -1.58
C SER A 212 -18.62 -3.63 -2.21
N ARG A 213 -17.97 -3.16 -3.28
CA ARG A 213 -18.37 -1.97 -4.05
C ARG A 213 -19.83 -2.04 -4.51
N ALA A 214 -20.32 -3.20 -4.98
CA ALA A 214 -21.73 -3.34 -5.35
C ALA A 214 -22.66 -3.19 -4.13
N GLY A 215 -22.21 -3.59 -2.94
CA GLY A 215 -22.93 -3.34 -1.70
C GLY A 215 -23.12 -1.85 -1.42
N ALA A 216 -22.09 -1.03 -1.68
CA ALA A 216 -22.19 0.43 -1.53
C ALA A 216 -23.11 1.07 -2.58
N ILE A 217 -23.07 0.59 -3.82
CA ILE A 217 -23.99 1.03 -4.87
C ILE A 217 -25.43 0.69 -4.47
N THR A 218 -25.68 -0.55 -4.02
CA THR A 218 -27.00 -0.99 -3.54
C THR A 218 -27.47 -0.16 -2.35
N ASN A 219 -26.60 0.14 -1.39
CA ASN A 219 -26.93 0.95 -0.21
C ASN A 219 -27.44 2.35 -0.60
N ILE A 220 -26.75 3.05 -1.51
CA ILE A 220 -27.18 4.37 -2.00
C ILE A 220 -28.41 4.25 -2.91
N PHE A 221 -28.44 3.27 -3.80
CA PHE A 221 -29.54 3.05 -4.73
C PHE A 221 -30.86 2.80 -4.00
N SER A 222 -30.85 1.96 -2.96
CA SER A 222 -32.04 1.68 -2.15
C SER A 222 -32.55 2.94 -1.43
N LYS A 223 -31.64 3.79 -0.95
CA LYS A 223 -31.99 5.12 -0.43
C LYS A 223 -32.66 5.99 -1.50
N LEU A 224 -32.09 6.06 -2.71
CA LEU A 224 -32.66 6.84 -3.83
C LEU A 224 -34.07 6.33 -4.22
N LEU A 225 -34.33 5.03 -4.14
CA LEU A 225 -35.66 4.46 -4.38
C LEU A 225 -36.68 4.93 -3.33
N VAL A 226 -36.33 4.86 -2.04
CA VAL A 226 -37.22 5.30 -0.96
C VAL A 226 -37.48 6.82 -1.04
N ASP A 227 -36.45 7.61 -1.36
CA ASP A 227 -36.55 9.06 -1.50
C ASP A 227 -37.28 9.52 -2.77
N SER A 228 -37.56 8.62 -3.72
CA SER A 228 -38.25 8.97 -4.96
C SER A 228 -39.75 9.23 -4.78
N ASP A 229 -40.30 8.92 -3.60
CA ASP A 229 -41.74 8.86 -3.28
C ASP A 229 -42.53 7.86 -4.16
N VAL A 230 -41.86 7.05 -5.00
CA VAL A 230 -42.49 6.00 -5.83
C VAL A 230 -42.56 4.67 -5.07
N LEU A 231 -41.56 4.39 -4.23
CA LEU A 231 -41.46 3.18 -3.42
C LEU A 231 -41.20 3.59 -1.98
N ASP A 232 -41.73 2.82 -1.04
CA ASP A 232 -41.47 2.97 0.39
C ASP A 232 -40.46 1.93 0.89
N SER A 233 -40.04 2.09 2.15
CA SER A 233 -39.15 1.12 2.80
C SER A 233 -39.76 -0.28 2.89
N ASP A 234 -41.09 -0.44 2.93
CA ASP A 234 -41.74 -1.75 2.97
C ASP A 234 -41.57 -2.54 1.66
N SER A 235 -41.31 -1.84 0.56
CA SER A 235 -41.29 -2.38 -0.80
C SER A 235 -39.89 -2.59 -1.37
N VAL A 236 -38.82 -2.20 -0.67
CA VAL A 236 -37.43 -2.29 -1.15
C VAL A 236 -36.59 -3.23 -0.28
N TYR A 237 -36.38 -4.46 -0.72
CA TYR A 237 -35.61 -5.50 -0.03
C TYR A 237 -34.12 -5.36 -0.38
N ALA A 238 -33.36 -4.71 0.49
CA ALA A 238 -31.96 -4.39 0.26
C ALA A 238 -31.04 -5.11 1.26
N TYR A 239 -30.25 -6.05 0.74
CA TYR A 239 -29.25 -6.77 1.53
C TYR A 239 -27.88 -6.56 0.91
N THR A 240 -26.93 -6.05 1.68
CA THR A 240 -25.59 -5.72 1.20
C THR A 240 -24.55 -6.47 2.02
N PHE A 241 -23.42 -6.79 1.41
CA PHE A 241 -22.35 -7.60 2.04
C PHE A 241 -21.02 -6.93 1.87
N ALA A 242 -20.17 -6.94 2.90
CA ALA A 242 -18.84 -6.34 2.88
C ALA A 242 -18.85 -4.87 2.42
N THR A 243 -19.94 -4.17 2.73
CA THR A 243 -20.28 -2.87 2.15
C THR A 243 -19.37 -1.79 2.73
N PRO A 244 -18.64 -1.02 1.92
CA PRO A 244 -17.92 0.16 2.41
C PRO A 244 -18.91 1.24 2.90
N ARG A 245 -18.43 2.20 3.68
CA ARG A 245 -19.19 3.36 4.11
C ARG A 245 -19.45 4.30 2.93
N THR A 246 -20.68 4.78 2.83
CA THR A 246 -21.22 5.45 1.65
C THR A 246 -21.60 6.91 1.90
N THR A 247 -21.91 7.31 3.14
CA THR A 247 -22.54 8.60 3.42
C THR A 247 -22.10 9.21 4.75
N ARG A 248 -22.18 10.52 4.89
CA ARG A 248 -22.06 11.27 6.15
C ARG A 248 -23.41 11.72 6.71
N GLU A 249 -24.49 11.40 5.99
CA GLU A 249 -25.87 11.79 6.34
C GLU A 249 -26.62 10.66 7.03
N HIS A 250 -25.90 9.71 7.65
CA HIS A 250 -26.57 8.63 8.36
C HIS A 250 -27.33 9.18 9.57
N ILE A 251 -28.59 8.78 9.66
CA ILE A 251 -29.46 8.99 10.81
C ILE A 251 -29.96 7.60 11.21
N GLU A 252 -29.76 7.25 12.48
CA GLU A 252 -30.18 5.95 13.01
C GLU A 252 -31.68 5.76 12.86
N GLY A 253 -32.10 4.62 12.31
CA GLY A 253 -33.50 4.29 12.05
C GLY A 253 -34.03 4.72 10.68
N ASP A 254 -33.30 5.57 9.94
CA ASP A 254 -33.65 5.87 8.55
C ASP A 254 -33.32 4.69 7.63
N TYR A 255 -34.17 4.48 6.62
CA TYR A 255 -34.08 3.37 5.66
C TYR A 255 -33.98 1.98 6.33
N PRO A 256 -34.94 1.60 7.19
CA PRO A 256 -34.91 0.36 7.98
C PRO A 256 -34.95 -0.93 7.13
N ASN A 257 -35.19 -0.78 5.83
CA ASN A 257 -35.23 -1.85 4.83
C ASN A 257 -33.86 -2.19 4.23
N ILE A 258 -32.81 -1.45 4.60
CA ILE A 258 -31.44 -1.67 4.14
C ILE A 258 -30.66 -2.38 5.25
N TYR A 259 -30.19 -3.60 4.96
CA TYR A 259 -29.37 -4.39 5.87
C TYR A 259 -27.96 -4.55 5.30
N ASN A 260 -26.96 -4.06 6.05
CA ASN A 260 -25.55 -4.15 5.67
C ASN A 260 -24.85 -5.21 6.53
N ILE A 261 -24.54 -6.37 5.95
CA ILE A 261 -23.80 -7.43 6.64
C ILE A 261 -22.30 -7.18 6.45
N CYS A 262 -21.58 -6.90 7.54
CA CYS A 262 -20.17 -6.52 7.50
C CYS A 262 -19.31 -7.33 8.47
N GLY A 263 -18.10 -7.69 8.05
CA GLY A 263 -17.09 -8.23 8.96
C GLY A 263 -16.51 -7.13 9.84
N LYS A 264 -16.35 -7.37 11.14
CA LYS A 264 -15.71 -6.40 12.07
C LYS A 264 -14.25 -6.10 11.68
N MET A 265 -13.51 -7.13 11.26
CA MET A 265 -12.11 -7.01 10.85
C MET A 265 -11.93 -6.99 9.32
N ASP A 266 -13.05 -6.98 8.58
CA ASP A 266 -12.99 -6.74 7.14
C ASP A 266 -12.55 -5.27 6.89
N PRO A 267 -11.45 -5.03 6.17
CA PRO A 267 -10.92 -3.70 5.87
C PRO A 267 -11.86 -2.83 5.03
N VAL A 268 -12.64 -3.41 4.11
CA VAL A 268 -13.41 -2.63 3.14
C VAL A 268 -14.60 -1.94 3.81
N PRO A 269 -15.37 -2.60 4.70
CA PRO A 269 -16.31 -1.94 5.59
C PRO A 269 -15.71 -0.88 6.52
N GLN A 270 -14.39 -0.77 6.65
CA GLN A 270 -13.77 0.29 7.44
C GLN A 270 -13.48 1.55 6.62
N LEU A 271 -13.77 1.54 5.31
CA LEU A 271 -13.53 2.63 4.37
C LEU A 271 -14.86 3.09 3.72
N ALA A 272 -15.07 4.37 3.43
CA ALA A 272 -14.30 5.51 3.92
C ALA A 272 -14.32 5.58 5.46
N PHE A 273 -13.40 6.35 6.05
CA PHE A 273 -13.20 6.34 7.51
C PHE A 273 -14.40 6.90 8.28
N ALA A 274 -14.79 6.23 9.37
CA ALA A 274 -15.75 6.78 10.32
C ALA A 274 -15.22 8.06 10.98
N ASP A 275 -13.90 8.16 11.18
CA ASP A 275 -13.23 9.38 11.66
C ASP A 275 -13.42 10.59 10.73
N TRP A 276 -13.77 10.36 9.44
CA TRP A 276 -14.17 11.42 8.50
C TRP A 276 -15.68 11.71 8.52
N GLY A 277 -16.43 11.09 9.43
CA GLY A 277 -17.89 11.18 9.56
C GLY A 277 -18.66 10.27 8.60
N PHE A 278 -18.02 9.33 7.91
CA PHE A 278 -18.72 8.40 7.01
C PHE A 278 -19.36 7.24 7.80
N ASP A 279 -20.48 6.76 7.28
CA ASP A 279 -21.29 5.62 7.70
C ASP A 279 -22.09 5.07 6.49
N ARG A 280 -23.13 4.26 6.72
CA ARG A 280 -24.01 3.65 5.70
C ARG A 280 -25.47 3.95 5.98
N TYR A 281 -26.33 3.94 4.98
CA TYR A 281 -27.77 3.96 5.20
C TYR A 281 -28.29 2.63 5.78
N GLY A 282 -29.31 2.67 6.63
CA GLY A 282 -29.96 1.50 7.24
C GLY A 282 -29.17 0.84 8.38
N THR A 283 -29.50 -0.42 8.65
CA THR A 283 -28.96 -1.19 9.79
C THR A 283 -27.71 -1.97 9.38
N THR A 284 -26.63 -1.87 10.16
CA THR A 284 -25.42 -2.67 9.94
C THR A 284 -25.36 -3.84 10.93
N LEU A 285 -25.25 -5.06 10.40
CA LEU A 285 -25.13 -6.29 11.18
C LEU A 285 -23.71 -6.82 11.06
N TYR A 286 -23.04 -7.03 12.20
CA TYR A 286 -21.63 -7.39 12.23
C TYR A 286 -21.40 -8.88 12.52
N THR A 287 -20.57 -9.53 11.70
CA THR A 287 -20.06 -10.88 12.04
C THR A 287 -19.08 -10.78 13.22
N PRO A 288 -18.94 -11.82 14.06
CA PRO A 288 -18.13 -11.75 15.28
C PRO A 288 -16.62 -11.66 14.97
N SER A 289 -15.83 -11.16 15.92
CA SER A 289 -14.36 -11.15 15.86
C SER A 289 -13.72 -11.47 17.20
N GLN A 290 -12.53 -12.09 17.18
CA GLN A 290 -11.82 -12.48 18.41
C GLN A 290 -11.52 -11.29 19.33
N GLN A 291 -11.31 -10.10 18.75
CA GLN A 291 -11.03 -8.89 19.50
C GLN A 291 -12.22 -8.41 20.32
N THR A 292 -13.45 -8.65 19.84
CA THR A 292 -14.67 -8.03 20.38
C THR A 292 -15.66 -9.00 20.99
N ASP A 293 -15.49 -10.30 20.76
CA ASP A 293 -16.45 -11.34 21.14
C ASP A 293 -15.76 -12.41 21.98
N SER A 294 -16.12 -12.48 23.24
CA SER A 294 -15.61 -13.50 24.18
C SER A 294 -16.00 -14.93 23.82
N ASP A 295 -17.03 -15.12 22.98
CA ASP A 295 -17.51 -16.40 22.48
C ASP A 295 -17.08 -16.70 21.02
N TYR A 296 -16.10 -15.94 20.50
CA TYR A 296 -15.65 -16.04 19.12
C TYR A 296 -15.26 -17.46 18.69
N ASN A 297 -14.51 -18.22 19.51
CA ASN A 297 -14.15 -19.61 19.19
C ASN A 297 -15.36 -20.52 18.93
N ILE A 298 -16.45 -20.35 19.67
CA ILE A 298 -17.67 -21.16 19.51
C ILE A 298 -18.37 -20.80 18.20
N LYS A 299 -18.51 -19.49 17.93
CA LYS A 299 -19.12 -18.99 16.69
C LYS A 299 -18.26 -19.36 15.46
N SER A 300 -16.95 -19.14 15.52
CA SER A 300 -16.01 -19.41 14.43
C SER A 300 -15.84 -20.90 14.18
N ALA A 301 -15.96 -21.78 15.18
CA ALA A 301 -15.96 -23.23 14.96
C ALA A 301 -17.12 -23.68 14.07
N ARG A 302 -18.32 -23.13 14.26
CA ARG A 302 -19.50 -23.41 13.41
C ARG A 302 -19.27 -22.92 11.97
N ALA A 303 -18.81 -21.68 11.82
CA ALA A 303 -18.48 -21.13 10.51
C ALA A 303 -17.34 -21.91 9.83
N ASN A 304 -16.33 -22.36 10.57
CA ASN A 304 -15.22 -23.16 10.03
C ASN A 304 -15.66 -24.55 9.57
N GLN A 305 -16.63 -25.19 10.23
CA GLN A 305 -17.21 -26.44 9.73
C GLN A 305 -17.86 -26.24 8.36
N VAL A 306 -18.57 -25.12 8.19
CA VAL A 306 -19.16 -24.74 6.90
C VAL A 306 -18.05 -24.46 5.87
N HIS A 307 -17.03 -23.70 6.24
CA HIS A 307 -15.94 -23.32 5.34
C HIS A 307 -15.13 -24.54 4.87
N GLU A 308 -14.67 -25.37 5.80
CA GLU A 308 -13.83 -26.54 5.52
C GLU A 308 -14.58 -27.58 4.68
N LYS A 309 -15.87 -27.80 4.99
CA LYS A 309 -16.71 -28.73 4.22
C LYS A 309 -16.85 -28.31 2.76
N ASN A 310 -16.98 -27.02 2.48
CA ASN A 310 -17.31 -26.53 1.14
C ASN A 310 -16.10 -26.05 0.32
N PHE A 311 -15.03 -25.62 0.98
CA PHE A 311 -13.85 -25.05 0.31
C PHE A 311 -12.55 -25.83 0.60
N GLY A 312 -12.59 -26.83 1.50
CA GLY A 312 -11.46 -27.72 1.80
C GLY A 312 -10.34 -27.09 2.63
N LEU A 313 -10.60 -25.93 3.24
CA LEU A 313 -9.68 -25.18 4.09
C LEU A 313 -10.45 -24.62 5.29
N LYS A 314 -9.78 -24.45 6.44
CA LYS A 314 -10.32 -23.64 7.54
C LYS A 314 -9.89 -22.19 7.34
N PHE A 315 -10.73 -21.25 7.73
CA PHE A 315 -10.31 -19.86 7.87
C PHE A 315 -9.82 -19.63 9.30
N PHE A 316 -8.71 -18.92 9.43
CA PHE A 316 -8.08 -18.56 10.70
C PHE A 316 -8.00 -17.04 10.80
N ASN A 317 -8.18 -16.45 11.97
CA ASN A 317 -8.04 -15.00 12.21
C ASN A 317 -6.62 -14.71 12.73
N ASN A 318 -5.95 -13.68 12.18
CA ASN A 318 -4.71 -13.17 12.76
C ASN A 318 -4.87 -11.72 13.28
N VAL A 319 -5.11 -11.67 14.58
CA VAL A 319 -5.38 -10.45 15.32
C VAL A 319 -4.24 -9.43 15.31
N GLU A 320 -2.98 -9.87 15.21
CA GLU A 320 -1.83 -8.98 15.10
C GLU A 320 -1.76 -8.30 13.73
N TRP A 321 -2.15 -9.00 12.66
CA TRP A 321 -2.27 -8.38 11.33
C TRP A 321 -3.43 -7.40 11.25
N ASP A 322 -4.56 -7.68 11.91
CA ASP A 322 -5.66 -6.72 12.04
C ASP A 322 -5.20 -5.46 12.77
N THR A 323 -4.40 -5.63 13.83
CA THR A 323 -3.81 -4.50 14.57
C THR A 323 -2.85 -3.69 13.68
N LYS A 324 -2.00 -4.35 12.88
CA LYS A 324 -1.12 -3.67 11.92
C LYS A 324 -1.89 -2.90 10.86
N LEU A 325 -2.96 -3.48 10.33
CA LEU A 325 -3.84 -2.79 9.39
C LEU A 325 -4.39 -1.51 10.04
N ARG A 326 -4.88 -1.60 11.29
CA ARG A 326 -5.36 -0.44 12.04
C ARG A 326 -4.29 0.65 12.19
N VAL A 327 -3.02 0.29 12.44
CA VAL A 327 -1.92 1.27 12.49
C VAL A 327 -1.73 1.98 11.15
N ILE A 328 -1.76 1.23 10.04
CA ILE A 328 -1.60 1.81 8.71
C ILE A 328 -2.75 2.78 8.40
N LEU A 329 -3.98 2.38 8.71
CA LEU A 329 -5.16 3.24 8.59
C LEU A 329 -5.03 4.50 9.48
N ASN A 330 -4.48 4.37 10.68
CA ASN A 330 -4.23 5.50 11.56
C ASN A 330 -3.18 6.46 10.99
N TYR A 331 -2.10 5.96 10.37
CA TYR A 331 -1.15 6.83 9.68
C TYR A 331 -1.80 7.61 8.53
N VAL A 332 -2.67 6.96 7.75
CA VAL A 332 -3.44 7.64 6.69
C VAL A 332 -4.29 8.75 7.30
N LEU A 333 -4.97 8.51 8.43
CA LEU A 333 -5.79 9.52 9.09
C LEU A 333 -4.99 10.66 9.73
N LYS A 334 -3.79 10.40 10.24
CA LYS A 334 -2.89 11.46 10.71
C LYS A 334 -2.41 12.39 9.60
N ILE A 335 -2.14 11.81 8.42
CA ILE A 335 -1.64 12.56 7.26
C ILE A 335 -2.81 13.26 6.55
N ALA A 336 -3.96 12.60 6.45
CA ALA A 336 -5.19 13.10 5.87
C ALA A 336 -6.36 13.00 6.87
N PRO A 337 -6.46 13.93 7.82
CA PRO A 337 -7.48 13.88 8.88
C PRO A 337 -8.90 14.16 8.39
N THR A 338 -9.06 14.59 7.13
CA THR A 338 -10.37 14.77 6.51
C THR A 338 -10.38 14.21 5.09
N SER A 339 -11.54 13.77 4.61
CA SER A 339 -11.69 13.33 3.21
C SER A 339 -11.33 14.44 2.21
N LYS A 340 -11.45 15.71 2.60
CA LYS A 340 -11.05 16.86 1.77
C LYS A 340 -9.54 16.90 1.55
N ILE A 341 -8.75 16.70 2.59
CA ILE A 341 -7.28 16.61 2.47
C ILE A 341 -6.90 15.40 1.63
N TYR A 342 -7.52 14.24 1.89
CA TYR A 342 -7.33 13.05 1.07
C TYR A 342 -7.63 13.29 -0.42
N LYS A 343 -8.78 13.88 -0.73
CA LYS A 343 -9.19 14.22 -2.11
C LYS A 343 -8.17 15.11 -2.79
N ASN A 344 -7.70 16.15 -2.10
CA ASN A 344 -6.83 17.16 -2.69
C ASN A 344 -5.37 16.70 -2.85
N HIS A 345 -4.89 15.78 -2.00
CA HIS A 345 -3.45 15.47 -1.90
C HIS A 345 -3.08 13.98 -2.07
N ILE A 346 -4.02 13.04 -1.91
CA ILE A 346 -3.73 11.59 -1.96
C ILE A 346 -4.47 10.88 -3.09
N GLN A 347 -5.74 11.22 -3.31
CA GLN A 347 -6.65 10.48 -4.21
C GLN A 347 -6.06 10.31 -5.62
N ASP A 348 -5.57 11.39 -6.24
CA ASP A 348 -5.03 11.34 -7.60
C ASP A 348 -3.81 10.43 -7.73
N TYR A 349 -2.97 10.36 -6.69
CA TYR A 349 -1.84 9.43 -6.66
C TYR A 349 -2.32 7.98 -6.52
N ALA A 350 -3.32 7.72 -5.67
CA ALA A 350 -3.90 6.38 -5.53
C ALA A 350 -4.50 5.89 -6.87
N VAL A 351 -5.25 6.75 -7.54
CA VAL A 351 -5.80 6.52 -8.90
C VAL A 351 -4.67 6.24 -9.89
N ARG A 352 -3.66 7.12 -9.98
CA ARG A 352 -2.52 6.95 -10.89
C ARG A 352 -1.71 5.68 -10.64
N MET A 353 -1.53 5.28 -9.38
CA MET A 353 -0.87 4.01 -9.02
C MET A 353 -1.71 2.79 -9.41
N TRP A 354 -3.03 2.89 -9.32
CA TRP A 354 -3.94 1.85 -9.75
C TRP A 354 -3.93 1.65 -11.28
N GLU A 355 -4.02 2.74 -12.04
CA GLU A 355 -4.01 2.72 -13.50
C GLU A 355 -2.68 2.20 -14.07
N ASN A 356 -1.57 2.56 -13.44
CA ASN A 356 -0.23 2.14 -13.86
C ASN A 356 0.54 1.51 -12.71
N LYS A 357 0.43 0.19 -12.62
CA LYS A 357 1.07 -0.65 -11.60
C LYS A 357 2.56 -0.91 -11.84
N SER A 358 3.20 -0.20 -12.79
CA SER A 358 4.64 -0.32 -13.00
C SER A 358 5.40 0.21 -11.79
N LEU A 359 6.46 -0.50 -11.39
CA LEU A 359 7.29 -0.11 -10.25
C LEU A 359 7.80 1.33 -10.39
N SER A 360 8.15 1.77 -11.61
CA SER A 360 8.56 3.15 -11.89
C SER A 360 7.47 4.17 -11.58
N ASN A 361 6.21 3.92 -11.97
CA ASN A 361 5.13 4.86 -11.70
C ASN A 361 4.82 4.93 -10.19
N ILE A 362 4.82 3.79 -9.51
CA ILE A 362 4.61 3.71 -8.06
C ILE A 362 5.70 4.50 -7.34
N MET A 363 6.98 4.26 -7.64
CA MET A 363 8.08 5.01 -7.02
C MET A 363 7.99 6.51 -7.30
N THR A 364 7.56 6.90 -8.52
CA THR A 364 7.35 8.32 -8.86
C THR A 364 6.24 8.94 -8.00
N CYS A 365 5.10 8.26 -7.84
CA CYS A 365 4.00 8.75 -7.02
C CYS A 365 4.41 8.86 -5.54
N LEU A 366 5.17 7.89 -5.01
CA LEU A 366 5.70 7.95 -3.64
C LEU A 366 6.64 9.14 -3.45
N MET A 367 7.51 9.42 -4.43
CA MET A 367 8.40 10.59 -4.39
C MET A 367 7.64 11.92 -4.45
N GLU A 368 6.59 12.00 -5.27
CA GLU A 368 5.74 13.19 -5.39
C GLU A 368 4.94 13.43 -4.11
N LEU A 369 4.31 12.38 -3.55
CA LEU A 369 3.63 12.42 -2.25
C LEU A 369 4.59 12.84 -1.12
N ALA A 370 5.80 12.27 -1.08
CA ALA A 370 6.82 12.62 -0.09
C ALA A 370 7.29 14.08 -0.16
N GLY A 371 7.10 14.73 -1.31
CA GLY A 371 7.46 16.13 -1.55
C GLY A 371 6.33 17.13 -1.26
N ASP A 372 5.12 16.66 -1.00
CA ASP A 372 3.98 17.53 -0.69
C ASP A 372 4.08 18.04 0.76
N LYS A 373 4.38 19.34 0.89
CA LYS A 373 4.57 20.02 2.17
C LYS A 373 3.27 20.39 2.89
N GLU A 374 2.15 20.40 2.17
CA GLU A 374 0.83 20.62 2.78
C GLU A 374 0.32 19.32 3.39
N LEU A 375 0.64 18.18 2.76
CA LEU A 375 0.32 16.84 3.25
C LEU A 375 1.28 16.37 4.35
N ILE A 376 2.60 16.53 4.13
CA ILE A 376 3.65 16.06 5.04
C ILE A 376 4.32 17.27 5.70
N THR A 377 3.98 17.47 6.97
CA THR A 377 4.54 18.50 7.84
C THR A 377 5.70 17.94 8.66
N ASP A 378 6.47 18.80 9.33
CA ASP A 378 7.51 18.33 10.26
C ASP A 378 6.94 17.53 11.45
N GLU A 379 5.67 17.74 11.79
CA GLU A 379 4.97 17.06 12.89
C GLU A 379 4.56 15.63 12.53
N ASN A 380 4.06 15.39 11.31
CA ASN A 380 3.57 14.06 10.88
C ASN A 380 4.56 13.28 10.00
N LYS A 381 5.79 13.79 9.86
CA LYS A 381 6.80 13.25 8.93
C LYS A 381 7.18 11.80 9.24
N THR A 382 7.18 11.41 10.51
CA THR A 382 7.56 10.05 10.94
C THR A 382 6.51 9.05 10.46
N GLU A 383 5.24 9.33 10.73
CA GLU A 383 4.07 8.56 10.33
C GLU A 383 3.92 8.53 8.82
N ALA A 384 4.19 9.65 8.15
CA ALA A 384 4.24 9.71 6.69
C ALA A 384 5.28 8.74 6.10
N ASN A 385 6.47 8.65 6.69
CA ASN A 385 7.47 7.68 6.24
C ASN A 385 7.04 6.24 6.48
N SER A 386 6.39 5.96 7.61
CA SER A 386 5.83 4.63 7.89
C SER A 386 4.73 4.27 6.90
N MET A 387 3.75 5.17 6.67
CA MET A 387 2.68 4.99 5.68
C MET A 387 3.24 4.71 4.28
N LEU A 388 4.17 5.53 3.80
CA LEU A 388 4.77 5.36 2.47
C LEU A 388 5.53 4.02 2.36
N THR A 389 6.14 3.56 3.45
CA THR A 389 6.78 2.24 3.52
C THR A 389 5.76 1.12 3.36
N TYR A 390 4.66 1.14 4.13
CA TYR A 390 3.60 0.13 4.01
C TYR A 390 2.91 0.15 2.65
N LEU A 391 2.68 1.33 2.08
CA LEU A 391 2.10 1.48 0.74
C LEU A 391 3.02 0.86 -0.32
N ALA A 392 4.32 1.12 -0.26
CA ALA A 392 5.30 0.52 -1.15
C ALA A 392 5.30 -1.01 -1.06
N TYR A 393 5.26 -1.57 0.16
CA TYR A 393 5.22 -3.02 0.37
C TYR A 393 3.94 -3.67 -0.13
N THR A 394 2.79 -3.06 0.16
CA THR A 394 1.48 -3.55 -0.27
C THR A 394 1.43 -3.66 -1.79
N ILE A 395 1.83 -2.59 -2.48
CA ILE A 395 1.83 -2.56 -3.95
C ILE A 395 2.89 -3.50 -4.53
N TYR A 396 4.06 -3.63 -3.90
CA TYR A 396 5.07 -4.61 -4.31
C TYR A 396 4.54 -6.05 -4.21
N GLY A 397 3.82 -6.39 -3.13
CA GLY A 397 3.15 -7.68 -2.97
C GLY A 397 2.13 -7.95 -4.08
N PHE A 398 1.29 -6.96 -4.41
CA PHE A 398 0.35 -7.06 -5.53
C PHE A 398 1.05 -7.21 -6.89
N ALA A 399 2.14 -6.47 -7.13
CA ALA A 399 2.86 -6.48 -8.40
C ALA A 399 3.64 -7.77 -8.63
N THR A 400 4.14 -8.40 -7.56
CA THR A 400 4.92 -9.65 -7.64
C THR A 400 4.07 -10.90 -7.72
N LYS A 401 2.73 -10.79 -7.63
CA LYS A 401 1.78 -11.90 -7.68
C LYS A 401 2.21 -13.10 -6.81
N SER A 402 2.68 -12.84 -5.59
CA SER A 402 2.89 -13.94 -4.64
C SER A 402 1.57 -14.68 -4.48
N ASP A 403 1.54 -15.98 -4.77
CA ASP A 403 0.32 -16.80 -4.81
C ASP A 403 -0.53 -16.53 -3.59
N VAL A 404 -1.74 -15.98 -3.81
CA VAL A 404 -2.75 -15.75 -2.77
C VAL A 404 -2.94 -17.06 -1.97
N GLU A 405 -2.95 -18.21 -2.64
CA GLU A 405 -3.04 -19.54 -2.01
C GLU A 405 -1.93 -19.84 -0.99
N SER A 406 -0.68 -19.38 -1.24
CA SER A 406 0.44 -19.56 -0.30
C SER A 406 0.29 -18.71 0.96
N GLN A 407 -0.43 -17.58 0.86
CA GLN A 407 -0.65 -16.65 1.97
C GLN A 407 -1.79 -17.08 2.89
N TYR A 408 -2.70 -17.95 2.44
CA TYR A 408 -3.82 -18.47 3.25
C TYR A 408 -3.46 -19.70 4.09
N ARG A 409 -2.36 -20.39 3.79
CA ARG A 409 -1.99 -21.68 4.43
C ARG A 409 -0.87 -21.58 5.47
N SER A 410 -0.26 -20.42 5.69
CA SER A 410 0.88 -20.27 6.60
C SER A 410 0.57 -19.37 7.81
N ASP A 411 1.12 -19.76 8.96
CA ASP A 411 1.23 -18.89 10.15
C ASP A 411 2.06 -17.62 9.84
N ASP A 412 2.81 -17.62 8.74
CA ASP A 412 3.60 -16.51 8.18
C ASP A 412 2.83 -15.64 7.15
N SER A 413 1.49 -15.65 7.17
CA SER A 413 0.66 -14.85 6.26
C SER A 413 1.09 -13.36 6.25
N THR A 414 1.02 -12.71 5.08
CA THR A 414 1.36 -11.28 4.95
C THR A 414 0.16 -10.40 5.27
N LEU A 415 0.37 -9.10 5.53
CA LEU A 415 -0.72 -8.11 5.65
C LEU A 415 -1.72 -8.19 4.49
N VAL A 416 -1.23 -8.35 3.26
CA VAL A 416 -2.06 -8.46 2.05
C VAL A 416 -2.86 -9.76 2.06
N GLY A 417 -2.27 -10.86 2.53
CA GLY A 417 -2.97 -12.13 2.70
C GLY A 417 -4.08 -12.05 3.75
N ASN A 418 -3.81 -11.40 4.88
CA ASN A 418 -4.80 -11.17 5.94
C ASN A 418 -5.96 -10.29 5.45
N LEU A 419 -5.64 -9.21 4.72
CA LEU A 419 -6.62 -8.32 4.07
C LEU A 419 -7.51 -9.09 3.08
N ALA A 420 -6.89 -9.89 2.21
CA ALA A 420 -7.60 -10.67 1.21
C ALA A 420 -8.55 -11.67 1.87
N ARG A 421 -8.17 -12.27 3.01
CA ARG A 421 -8.96 -13.27 3.75
C ARG A 421 -10.26 -12.72 4.30
N GLU A 422 -10.18 -11.64 5.09
CA GLU A 422 -11.36 -11.06 5.75
C GLU A 422 -12.38 -10.52 4.75
N HIS A 423 -11.94 -10.16 3.54
CA HIS A 423 -12.76 -9.62 2.47
C HIS A 423 -13.09 -10.65 1.37
N THR A 424 -13.48 -11.88 1.74
CA THR A 424 -13.88 -12.92 0.77
C THR A 424 -15.36 -13.33 0.85
N PRO A 425 -16.05 -13.53 -0.29
CA PRO A 425 -17.35 -14.18 -0.34
C PRO A 425 -17.47 -15.44 0.51
N GLU A 426 -16.44 -16.29 0.50
CA GLU A 426 -16.43 -17.58 1.19
C GLU A 426 -16.55 -17.43 2.70
N VAL A 427 -15.91 -16.42 3.29
CA VAL A 427 -16.02 -16.11 4.73
C VAL A 427 -17.43 -15.64 5.07
N TYR A 428 -18.02 -14.74 4.26
CA TYR A 428 -19.40 -14.30 4.47
C TYR A 428 -20.41 -15.43 4.32
N LEU A 429 -20.25 -16.31 3.32
CA LEU A 429 -21.07 -17.52 3.17
C LEU A 429 -20.99 -18.41 4.41
N SER A 430 -19.77 -18.61 4.90
CA SER A 430 -19.52 -19.48 6.05
C SER A 430 -20.16 -18.96 7.32
N TRP A 431 -20.10 -17.64 7.55
CA TRP A 431 -20.78 -16.98 8.66
C TRP A 431 -22.30 -17.08 8.53
N MET A 432 -22.85 -16.72 7.37
CA MET A 432 -24.29 -16.72 7.13
C MET A 432 -24.93 -18.10 7.23
N TYR A 433 -24.18 -19.19 6.99
CA TYR A 433 -24.65 -20.56 7.12
C TYR A 433 -24.19 -21.27 8.41
N SER A 434 -23.55 -20.55 9.34
CA SER A 434 -23.06 -21.13 10.59
C SER A 434 -24.15 -21.43 11.62
N THR A 435 -25.28 -20.72 11.55
CA THR A 435 -26.48 -20.92 12.38
C THR A 435 -27.71 -20.37 11.65
N ASP A 436 -28.89 -20.92 11.92
CA ASP A 436 -30.17 -20.44 11.40
C ASP A 436 -30.76 -19.27 12.21
N ASP A 437 -30.24 -19.05 13.41
CA ASP A 437 -30.65 -17.96 14.31
C ASP A 437 -29.72 -16.74 14.14
N PRO A 438 -30.21 -15.60 13.58
CA PRO A 438 -29.38 -14.41 13.42
C PRO A 438 -28.92 -13.79 14.74
N GLU A 439 -29.64 -13.97 15.86
CA GLU A 439 -29.23 -13.46 17.17
C GLU A 439 -27.99 -14.21 17.71
N GLU A 440 -27.80 -15.47 17.33
CA GLU A 440 -26.60 -16.24 17.67
C GLU A 440 -25.39 -15.92 16.77
N LEU A 441 -25.64 -15.34 15.59
CA LEU A 441 -24.61 -15.03 14.59
C LEU A 441 -24.04 -13.62 14.81
N PHE A 442 -24.90 -12.61 14.74
CA PHE A 442 -24.46 -11.22 14.74
C PHE A 442 -24.08 -10.76 16.14
N SER A 443 -23.21 -9.76 16.20
CA SER A 443 -22.76 -9.20 17.48
C SER A 443 -22.73 -7.69 17.46
N ASP A 444 -23.29 -7.12 18.51
CA ASP A 444 -23.32 -5.67 18.77
C ASP A 444 -22.03 -5.18 19.43
N SER A 445 -21.12 -6.08 19.83
CA SER A 445 -19.90 -5.71 20.54
C SER A 445 -18.88 -5.10 19.58
N MET A 446 -18.68 -3.78 19.66
CA MET A 446 -17.73 -3.07 18.78
C MET A 446 -16.47 -2.60 19.49
N ASN A 447 -16.45 -2.66 20.82
CA ASN A 447 -15.39 -2.12 21.65
C ASN A 447 -14.55 -3.22 22.28
N TYR A 448 -13.25 -2.96 22.41
CA TYR A 448 -12.29 -3.85 23.04
C TYR A 448 -11.14 -3.05 23.64
N VAL A 449 -10.28 -3.69 24.43
CA VAL A 449 -9.07 -3.08 25.00
C VAL A 449 -7.87 -3.92 24.61
N ARG A 450 -6.83 -3.26 24.09
CA ARG A 450 -5.49 -3.83 23.97
C ARG A 450 -4.70 -3.45 25.19
N MET A 451 -4.49 -4.42 26.07
CA MET A 451 -3.65 -4.27 27.25
C MET A 451 -2.21 -4.66 26.91
N VAL A 452 -1.25 -3.83 27.27
CA VAL A 452 0.18 -4.09 27.12
C VAL A 452 0.82 -4.03 28.49
N VAL A 453 1.37 -5.15 28.95
CA VAL A 453 2.09 -5.28 30.22
C VAL A 453 3.58 -5.36 29.92
N GLU A 454 4.33 -4.34 30.29
CA GLU A 454 5.79 -4.28 30.17
C GLU A 454 6.45 -4.64 31.49
N GLY A 455 7.36 -5.60 31.45
CA GLY A 455 8.02 -6.20 32.60
C GLY A 455 8.25 -7.70 32.40
N ASP A 456 9.15 -8.28 33.18
CA ASP A 456 9.36 -9.74 33.17
C ASP A 456 8.38 -10.42 34.13
N VAL A 457 7.10 -10.38 33.77
CA VAL A 457 5.97 -10.90 34.58
C VAL A 457 5.11 -11.88 33.77
N ASP A 458 4.51 -12.84 34.46
CA ASP A 458 3.51 -13.72 33.88
C ASP A 458 2.11 -13.09 34.03
N VAL A 459 1.26 -13.22 33.02
CA VAL A 459 -0.09 -12.60 32.99
C VAL A 459 -1.14 -13.69 32.74
N GLY A 460 -2.10 -13.86 33.65
CA GLY A 460 -3.24 -14.77 33.53
C GLY A 460 -4.57 -14.03 33.49
N ILE A 461 -5.67 -14.73 33.18
CA ILE A 461 -7.03 -14.18 33.13
C ILE A 461 -7.99 -15.06 33.94
N ILE A 462 -8.86 -14.44 34.73
CA ILE A 462 -9.90 -15.05 35.56
C ILE A 462 -11.28 -14.52 35.10
N SER A 463 -12.33 -15.35 35.16
CA SER A 463 -13.71 -14.92 34.90
C SER A 463 -14.65 -15.51 35.97
N TYR A 464 -15.48 -14.68 36.60
CA TYR A 464 -16.55 -15.00 37.58
C TYR A 464 -16.40 -16.31 38.41
N GLY A 465 -15.45 -16.34 39.36
CA GLY A 465 -15.41 -17.36 40.42
C GLY A 465 -14.84 -18.73 40.02
N VAL A 466 -14.43 -18.89 38.75
CA VAL A 466 -13.65 -20.04 38.28
C VAL A 466 -12.25 -19.54 37.93
N ASN A 467 -11.23 -20.13 38.55
CA ASN A 467 -9.84 -19.80 38.30
C ASN A 467 -9.44 -20.45 36.97
N TYR A 468 -9.44 -19.71 35.86
CA TYR A 468 -9.18 -20.25 34.51
C TYR A 468 -7.69 -20.59 34.24
N GLY A 469 -6.90 -20.71 35.31
CA GLY A 469 -5.48 -21.02 35.24
C GLY A 469 -4.64 -19.80 34.90
N LEU A 470 -3.49 -19.71 35.57
CA LEU A 470 -2.38 -18.86 35.15
C LEU A 470 -2.01 -19.26 33.71
N ALA A 471 -1.73 -18.29 32.84
CA ALA A 471 -0.88 -18.55 31.69
C ALA A 471 0.47 -19.04 32.21
N LYS A 472 0.64 -20.36 32.38
CA LYS A 472 1.90 -20.94 32.79
C LYS A 472 2.82 -20.96 31.57
N CYS A 473 3.92 -20.22 31.68
CA CYS A 473 5.06 -20.41 30.80
C CYS A 473 5.62 -21.83 31.03
N MET A 474 5.36 -22.78 30.13
CA MET A 474 6.14 -24.01 30.06
C MET A 474 7.33 -23.81 29.11
N LEU A 475 8.53 -23.70 29.69
CA LEU A 475 9.69 -24.38 29.11
C LEU A 475 9.76 -25.75 29.76
N ALA A 476 9.32 -26.79 29.05
CA ALA A 476 9.28 -28.15 29.57
C ALA A 476 10.65 -28.87 29.53
N ASP A 477 11.72 -28.25 29.00
CA ASP A 477 13.01 -28.93 28.79
C ASP A 477 14.27 -28.13 29.22
N GLY A 478 14.11 -26.94 29.80
CA GLY A 478 15.25 -26.15 30.27
C GLY A 478 16.16 -25.61 29.15
N THR A 479 15.69 -25.51 27.90
CA THR A 479 16.43 -24.82 26.84
C THR A 479 15.77 -23.50 26.41
N THR A 480 16.61 -22.52 26.08
CA THR A 480 16.22 -21.21 25.56
C THR A 480 15.67 -21.35 24.14
N ALA A 481 14.36 -21.28 23.98
CA ALA A 481 13.74 -21.09 22.67
C ALA A 481 13.93 -19.64 22.22
N ASN A 482 14.80 -19.43 21.24
CA ASN A 482 14.76 -18.23 20.39
C ASN A 482 13.56 -18.37 19.44
N GLU A 483 12.30 -18.27 19.87
CA GLU A 483 11.18 -18.39 18.92
C GLU A 483 9.87 -17.78 19.43
N MET A 484 9.29 -16.89 18.62
CA MET A 484 7.89 -16.46 18.72
C MET A 484 6.99 -17.68 18.54
N LYS A 485 6.22 -18.07 19.55
CA LYS A 485 5.04 -18.93 19.35
C LYS A 485 3.82 -18.04 19.23
N TYR A 486 3.34 -17.83 18.01
CA TYR A 486 2.01 -17.31 17.77
C TYR A 486 1.01 -18.40 18.16
N GLY A 487 0.13 -18.11 19.12
CA GLY A 487 -0.90 -19.05 19.55
C GLY A 487 -1.62 -18.59 20.81
N THR A 488 -2.90 -18.93 20.90
CA THR A 488 -3.69 -18.89 22.14
C THR A 488 -2.94 -19.66 23.22
N VAL A 489 -2.68 -19.01 24.36
CA VAL A 489 -2.24 -19.73 25.56
C VAL A 489 -3.33 -20.72 25.93
N GLU A 490 -2.96 -21.99 26.13
CA GLU A 490 -3.91 -23.03 26.55
C GLU A 490 -4.46 -22.68 27.94
N MET A 491 -5.66 -22.09 27.97
CA MET A 491 -6.56 -22.22 29.11
C MET A 491 -6.96 -23.70 29.22
N GLU A 492 -7.23 -24.22 30.42
CA GLU A 492 -7.65 -25.62 30.59
C GLU A 492 -8.81 -25.94 29.64
N LYS A 493 -8.55 -26.79 28.64
CA LYS A 493 -9.35 -27.02 27.42
C LYS A 493 -10.75 -27.60 27.64
N ASP A 494 -11.16 -27.83 28.89
CA ASP A 494 -12.36 -28.60 29.22
C ASP A 494 -13.55 -27.74 29.70
N ASP A 495 -13.41 -26.40 29.76
CA ASP A 495 -14.56 -25.50 30.05
C ASP A 495 -15.10 -24.84 28.76
N PRO A 496 -16.30 -25.22 28.28
CA PRO A 496 -16.95 -24.58 27.13
C PRO A 496 -17.34 -23.12 27.35
N PHE A 497 -17.18 -22.57 28.56
CA PHE A 497 -17.48 -21.17 28.90
C PHE A 497 -16.22 -20.29 29.05
N ALA A 498 -15.02 -20.83 28.85
CA ALA A 498 -13.78 -20.04 28.91
C ALA A 498 -13.77 -18.95 27.81
N PRO A 499 -13.54 -17.67 28.15
CA PRO A 499 -13.54 -16.59 27.17
C PRO A 499 -12.37 -16.74 26.19
N ASP A 500 -12.64 -16.55 24.91
CA ASP A 500 -11.62 -16.57 23.86
C ASP A 500 -10.80 -15.28 23.88
N ILE A 501 -9.70 -15.30 24.63
CA ILE A 501 -8.81 -14.15 24.78
C ILE A 501 -7.50 -14.38 24.02
N PHE A 502 -7.20 -13.44 23.13
CA PHE A 502 -5.89 -13.39 22.49
C PHE A 502 -4.84 -12.85 23.48
N MET A 503 -3.73 -13.57 23.60
CA MET A 503 -2.58 -13.19 24.40
C MET A 503 -1.28 -13.56 23.68
N ALA A 504 -0.29 -12.65 23.69
CA ALA A 504 1.02 -12.87 23.09
C ALA A 504 2.14 -12.26 23.96
N ARG A 505 3.30 -12.93 24.06
CA ARG A 505 4.47 -12.42 24.81
C ARG A 505 5.70 -12.27 23.90
N ASN A 506 6.39 -11.15 24.03
CA ASN A 506 7.59 -10.83 23.26
C ASN A 506 8.60 -10.01 24.05
N LYS A 507 9.69 -10.65 24.53
CA LYS A 507 10.85 -10.01 25.18
C LYS A 507 10.46 -8.95 26.24
N GLY A 508 9.96 -9.40 27.39
CA GLY A 508 9.60 -8.52 28.52
C GLY A 508 8.34 -7.70 28.31
N GLN A 509 7.51 -8.04 27.33
CA GLN A 509 6.21 -7.42 27.08
C GLN A 509 5.16 -8.51 26.82
N THR A 510 4.00 -8.40 27.45
CA THR A 510 2.84 -9.28 27.24
C THR A 510 1.66 -8.44 26.75
N ILE A 511 1.03 -8.87 25.68
CA ILE A 511 -0.11 -8.21 25.03
C ILE A 511 -1.33 -9.08 25.26
N VAL A 512 -2.43 -8.47 25.69
CA VAL A 512 -3.73 -9.11 25.90
C VAL A 512 -4.81 -8.30 25.20
N LEU A 513 -5.72 -8.97 24.50
CA LEU A 513 -6.89 -8.32 23.89
C LEU A 513 -8.16 -8.75 24.59
N LEU A 514 -8.84 -7.78 25.17
CA LEU A 514 -10.01 -7.99 26.00
C LEU A 514 -11.24 -7.40 25.28
N PRO A 515 -12.20 -8.24 24.84
CA PRO A 515 -13.52 -7.78 24.46
C PRO A 515 -14.15 -6.90 25.55
N LYS A 516 -15.04 -5.95 25.21
CA LYS A 516 -15.83 -5.20 26.20
C LYS A 516 -17.24 -5.76 26.43
N ASP A 517 -17.47 -7.03 26.12
CA ASP A 517 -18.77 -7.67 26.27
C ASP A 517 -19.01 -8.25 27.68
N ARG A 518 -17.96 -8.40 28.49
CA ARG A 518 -18.01 -8.83 29.90
C ARG A 518 -16.84 -8.28 30.72
N ASN A 519 -16.87 -8.51 32.03
CA ASN A 519 -15.77 -8.17 32.94
C ASN A 519 -14.74 -9.31 33.02
N TYR A 520 -13.48 -8.96 33.26
CA TYR A 520 -12.35 -9.90 33.35
C TYR A 520 -11.54 -9.66 34.63
N GLY A 521 -11.16 -10.73 35.32
CA GLY A 521 -10.03 -10.71 36.24
C GLY A 521 -8.73 -10.96 35.47
N ILE A 522 -7.64 -10.34 35.90
CA ILE A 522 -6.31 -10.43 35.32
C ILE A 522 -5.34 -10.68 36.46
N VAL A 523 -4.50 -11.69 36.35
CA VAL A 523 -3.50 -12.03 37.37
C VAL A 523 -2.15 -11.67 36.83
N ILE A 524 -1.36 -10.91 37.57
CA ILE A 524 0.03 -10.62 37.22
C ILE A 524 0.94 -11.24 38.27
N LYS A 525 1.86 -12.11 37.83
CA LYS A 525 2.80 -12.80 38.72
C LYS A 525 4.22 -12.35 38.44
N SER A 526 4.92 -11.90 39.47
CA SER A 526 6.30 -11.43 39.37
C SER A 526 7.27 -12.36 40.10
N ASN A 527 8.36 -12.72 39.43
CA ASN A 527 9.41 -13.58 40.02
C ASN A 527 10.52 -12.78 40.75
N ALA A 528 10.50 -11.45 40.63
CA ALA A 528 11.41 -10.53 41.29
C ALA A 528 10.70 -9.22 41.62
N SER A 529 11.22 -8.46 42.59
CA SER A 529 10.72 -7.10 42.81
C SER A 529 11.11 -6.23 41.61
N GLN A 530 10.12 -5.73 40.87
CA GLN A 530 10.33 -4.93 39.66
C GLN A 530 9.21 -3.92 39.48
N ARG A 531 9.51 -2.82 38.79
CA ARG A 531 8.49 -1.90 38.29
C ARG A 531 7.97 -2.44 36.96
N ILE A 532 6.66 -2.52 36.83
CA ILE A 532 5.97 -2.82 35.58
C ILE A 532 5.17 -1.62 35.11
N GLU A 533 4.89 -1.63 33.81
CA GLU A 533 4.06 -0.64 33.15
C GLU A 533 2.91 -1.35 32.45
N VAL A 534 1.69 -0.91 32.69
CA VAL A 534 0.48 -1.49 32.10
C VAL A 534 -0.24 -0.41 31.33
N HIS A 535 -0.39 -0.62 30.03
CA HIS A 535 -1.08 0.27 29.12
C HIS A 535 -2.42 -0.33 28.75
N GLY A 536 -3.51 0.41 28.98
CA GLY A 536 -4.84 0.07 28.48
C GLY A 536 -5.17 0.95 27.28
N ILE A 537 -5.23 0.37 26.08
CA ILE A 537 -5.59 1.09 24.86
C ILE A 537 -7.03 0.70 24.48
N PRO A 538 -8.02 1.56 24.76
CA PRO A 538 -9.39 1.32 24.32
C PRO A 538 -9.48 1.46 22.80
N LEU A 539 -10.13 0.49 22.15
CA LEU A 539 -10.25 0.39 20.71
C LEU A 539 -11.70 0.14 20.32
N THR A 540 -12.11 0.75 19.20
CA THR A 540 -13.44 0.55 18.61
C THR A 540 -13.26 0.13 17.16
N VAL A 541 -14.02 -0.88 16.74
CA VAL A 541 -14.02 -1.36 15.36
C VAL A 541 -14.39 -0.24 14.40
N GLY A 542 -13.59 -0.08 13.34
CA GLY A 542 -13.85 0.86 12.26
C GLY A 542 -13.59 2.33 12.57
N PHE A 543 -13.12 2.66 13.78
CA PHE A 543 -12.50 3.94 14.14
C PHE A 543 -11.02 3.72 14.32
N THR A 544 -10.17 4.71 14.03
CA THR A 544 -8.74 4.63 14.34
C THR A 544 -8.32 5.57 15.46
N ASN A 545 -8.99 6.71 15.63
CA ASN A 545 -8.57 7.74 16.57
C ASN A 545 -9.28 7.60 17.93
N ASN A 546 -8.63 6.92 18.88
CA ASN A 546 -9.09 6.88 20.26
C ASN A 546 -8.14 7.72 21.11
N ASN A 547 -8.61 8.90 21.55
CA ASN A 547 -7.80 9.95 22.16
C ASN A 547 -7.42 9.72 23.64
N PHE A 548 -7.71 8.53 24.19
CA PHE A 548 -7.52 8.26 25.61
C PHE A 548 -6.74 6.97 25.81
N ASN A 549 -5.45 7.11 26.10
CA ASN A 549 -4.64 6.04 26.68
C ASN A 549 -4.50 6.30 28.17
N LYS A 550 -4.54 5.25 28.98
CA LYS A 550 -4.19 5.32 30.40
C LYS A 550 -2.99 4.43 30.64
N MET A 551 -2.01 5.00 31.33
CA MET A 551 -0.78 4.32 31.69
C MET A 551 -0.79 4.11 33.20
N HIS A 552 -0.68 2.86 33.60
CA HIS A 552 -0.66 2.44 35.00
C HIS A 552 0.73 1.93 35.34
N TYR A 553 1.34 2.47 36.40
CA TYR A 553 2.61 1.95 36.89
C TYR A 553 2.38 1.17 38.17
N ALA A 554 2.98 -0.02 38.26
CA ALA A 554 3.03 -0.75 39.53
C ALA A 554 4.45 -1.12 39.92
N ASN A 555 4.75 -0.96 41.19
CA ASN A 555 5.91 -1.60 41.80
C ASN A 555 5.45 -2.93 42.38
N LEU A 556 5.80 -4.03 41.71
CA LEU A 556 5.47 -5.35 42.19
C LEU A 556 6.62 -5.86 43.06
N GLU A 557 6.32 -6.27 44.28
CA GLU A 557 7.18 -7.20 45.02
C GLU A 557 7.10 -8.59 44.40
N LYS A 558 8.03 -9.49 44.74
CA LYS A 558 7.98 -10.89 44.28
C LYS A 558 6.75 -11.60 44.87
N ASP A 559 5.65 -11.62 44.14
CA ASP A 559 4.43 -12.37 44.47
C ASP A 559 3.44 -12.42 43.29
N GLU A 560 2.25 -12.96 43.55
CA GLU A 560 1.07 -12.94 42.67
C GLU A 560 0.13 -11.77 43.02
N TYR A 561 -0.37 -11.08 42.01
CA TYR A 561 -1.23 -9.89 42.14
C TYR A 561 -2.49 -10.05 41.30
N ASP A 562 -3.64 -9.79 41.90
CA ASP A 562 -4.93 -9.83 41.21
C ASP A 562 -5.41 -8.42 40.85
N ILE A 563 -5.82 -8.29 39.61
CA ILE A 563 -6.38 -7.10 38.99
C ILE A 563 -7.75 -7.46 38.44
N ILE A 564 -8.71 -6.55 38.52
CA ILE A 564 -10.01 -6.69 37.88
C ILE A 564 -10.12 -5.60 36.82
N PHE A 565 -10.29 -6.02 35.57
CA PHE A 565 -10.65 -5.16 34.46
C PHE A 565 -12.17 -5.15 34.29
N SER A 566 -12.76 -3.96 34.41
CA SER A 566 -14.19 -3.77 34.19
C SER A 566 -14.45 -3.19 32.81
N ALA A 567 -15.20 -3.92 31.97
CA ALA A 567 -15.64 -3.43 30.67
C ALA A 567 -16.55 -2.20 30.77
N ALA A 568 -17.23 -2.01 31.90
CA ALA A 568 -18.14 -0.90 32.13
C ALA A 568 -17.46 0.43 32.50
N SER A 569 -16.20 0.41 32.96
CA SER A 569 -15.60 1.59 33.57
C SER A 569 -14.17 1.92 33.09
N ASP A 570 -13.59 1.13 32.18
CA ASP A 570 -12.21 1.30 31.69
C ASP A 570 -11.14 1.29 32.82
N TYR A 571 -11.51 0.89 34.04
CA TYR A 571 -10.62 0.88 35.19
C TYR A 571 -10.10 -0.52 35.50
N ILE A 572 -8.85 -0.53 35.95
CA ILE A 572 -8.11 -1.62 36.57
C ILE A 572 -8.30 -1.44 38.09
N TYR A 573 -8.99 -2.37 38.74
CA TYR A 573 -9.18 -2.38 40.19
C TYR A 573 -8.28 -3.44 40.82
N THR A 574 -7.66 -3.15 41.96
CA THR A 574 -7.01 -4.17 42.80
C THR A 574 -8.03 -4.75 43.77
N ASN A 575 -7.92 -6.05 44.04
CA ASN A 575 -8.90 -6.78 44.85
C ASN A 575 -8.70 -6.50 46.35
N ASP A 576 -9.26 -5.40 46.85
CA ASP A 576 -9.57 -5.25 48.27
C ASP A 576 -11.09 -5.08 48.42
N ASP A 577 -11.70 -5.98 49.19
CA ASP A 577 -13.14 -6.17 49.31
C ASP A 577 -13.91 -4.90 49.67
N ASN A 578 -15.07 -4.75 49.02
CA ASN A 578 -16.19 -3.86 49.33
C ASN A 578 -15.96 -2.34 49.23
N SER A 579 -16.64 -1.76 48.23
CA SER A 579 -17.25 -0.43 48.30
C SER A 579 -16.41 0.67 48.93
N ASP A 580 -15.39 1.10 48.20
CA ASP A 580 -14.99 2.49 47.98
C ASP A 580 -13.73 2.41 47.13
N ILE A 581 -13.53 3.35 46.21
CA ILE A 581 -12.32 3.43 45.40
C ILE A 581 -11.15 3.67 46.36
N VAL A 582 -10.46 2.60 46.76
CA VAL A 582 -9.23 2.68 47.55
C VAL A 582 -8.09 2.96 46.59
N THR A 583 -7.73 4.24 46.45
CA THR A 583 -6.36 4.62 46.06
C THR A 583 -5.42 4.17 47.19
N GLY A 584 -4.84 2.98 47.04
CA GLY A 584 -3.89 2.39 48.00
C GLY A 584 -2.62 1.92 47.31
N ASP A 585 -1.59 2.78 47.30
CA ASP A 585 -0.13 2.54 47.29
C ASP A 585 0.52 1.41 46.46
N THR A 586 -0.15 0.77 45.50
CA THR A 586 0.46 -0.27 44.64
C THR A 586 0.47 0.06 43.15
N PHE A 587 -0.49 0.87 42.67
CA PHE A 587 -0.51 1.40 41.31
C PHE A 587 -0.59 2.92 41.28
N ASP A 588 0.46 3.57 40.80
CA ASP A 588 0.42 4.99 40.45
C ASP A 588 -0.26 5.12 39.08
N VAL A 589 -1.51 5.60 39.06
CA VAL A 589 -2.22 5.89 37.81
C VAL A 589 -1.80 7.26 37.33
N VAL A 590 -1.23 7.32 36.13
CA VAL A 590 -0.95 8.59 35.46
C VAL A 590 -1.81 8.64 34.22
N ASP A 591 -2.77 9.58 34.19
CA ASP A 591 -3.43 9.93 32.94
C ASP A 591 -2.40 10.62 32.05
N VAL A 592 -1.94 9.90 31.03
CA VAL A 592 -1.01 10.45 30.04
C VAL A 592 -1.75 10.54 28.71
N SER A 593 -1.85 11.74 28.15
CA SER A 593 -2.26 11.90 26.76
C SER A 593 -1.12 11.44 25.86
N ILE A 594 -1.11 10.16 25.51
CA ILE A 594 -0.10 9.57 24.61
C ILE A 594 -0.70 9.38 23.24
N ASP A 595 0.13 9.62 22.24
CA ASP A 595 -0.17 9.34 20.87
C ASP A 595 -0.24 7.82 20.64
N THR A 596 -1.47 7.32 20.49
CA THR A 596 -1.78 5.90 20.25
C THR A 596 -1.02 5.31 19.06
N SER A 597 -0.69 6.12 18.06
CA SER A 597 0.02 5.63 16.88
C SER A 597 1.45 5.20 17.18
N SER A 598 2.16 5.92 18.06
CA SER A 598 3.54 5.60 18.45
C SER A 598 3.61 4.34 19.31
N GLU A 599 2.72 4.15 20.28
CA GLU A 599 2.73 2.94 21.13
C GLU A 599 2.29 1.69 20.38
N LEU A 600 1.23 1.78 19.54
CA LEU A 600 0.85 0.65 18.68
C LEU A 600 1.97 0.31 17.68
N ALA A 601 2.67 1.31 17.13
CA ALA A 601 3.79 1.10 16.24
C ALA A 601 5.00 0.45 16.94
N ILE A 602 5.36 0.93 18.14
CA ILE A 602 6.43 0.36 18.97
C ILE A 602 6.10 -1.09 19.36
N ALA A 603 4.85 -1.39 19.72
CA ALA A 603 4.40 -2.76 20.03
C ALA A 603 4.48 -3.71 18.80
N LEU A 604 4.42 -3.18 17.57
CA LEU A 604 4.40 -3.97 16.32
C LEU A 604 5.74 -4.01 15.57
N GLU A 605 6.69 -3.14 15.90
CA GLU A 605 7.95 -2.92 15.15
C GLU A 605 8.84 -4.16 15.01
N LYS A 606 8.64 -5.21 15.82
CA LYS A 606 9.44 -6.44 15.80
C LYS A 606 9.11 -7.40 14.64
N VAL A 607 8.16 -7.08 13.76
CA VAL A 607 7.73 -7.95 12.66
C VAL A 607 7.82 -7.25 11.30
N ASN A 608 9.03 -6.87 10.91
CA ASN A 608 9.35 -6.41 9.54
C ASN A 608 10.01 -7.54 8.75
N PHE A 609 9.31 -8.08 7.76
CA PHE A 609 9.81 -9.15 6.88
C PHE A 609 10.93 -8.67 5.93
N LEU A 610 11.08 -7.35 5.76
CA LEU A 610 12.20 -6.68 5.10
C LEU A 610 12.43 -5.34 5.81
N ASN A 611 13.60 -5.12 6.42
CA ASN A 611 13.96 -3.85 7.10
C ASN A 611 14.22 -2.68 6.12
N LEU A 612 13.64 -2.70 4.91
CA LEU A 612 13.90 -1.70 3.88
C LEU A 612 12.74 -0.69 3.83
N GLY A 613 13.00 0.59 4.13
CA GLY A 613 11.98 1.63 3.93
C GLY A 613 11.65 1.86 2.45
N TRP A 614 10.62 2.68 2.17
CA TRP A 614 10.28 3.07 0.79
C TRP A 614 11.45 3.78 0.07
N ARG A 615 12.25 4.56 0.79
CA ARG A 615 13.42 5.28 0.24
C ARG A 615 14.48 4.32 -0.35
N PRO A 616 14.97 3.30 0.38
CA PRO A 616 15.80 2.24 -0.20
C PRO A 616 15.20 1.58 -1.44
N LEU A 617 13.89 1.31 -1.47
CA LEU A 617 13.23 0.71 -2.64
C LEU A 617 13.29 1.63 -3.87
N VAL A 618 13.04 2.93 -3.69
CA VAL A 618 13.21 3.94 -4.75
C VAL A 618 14.66 3.96 -5.23
N ILE A 619 15.63 3.99 -4.30
CA ILE A 619 17.06 4.00 -4.63
C ILE A 619 17.42 2.78 -5.48
N ILE A 620 17.04 1.57 -5.06
CA ILE A 620 17.33 0.33 -5.80
C ILE A 620 16.70 0.36 -7.19
N THR A 621 15.43 0.77 -7.28
CA THR A 621 14.64 0.80 -8.53
C THR A 621 15.29 1.68 -9.59
N TYR A 622 15.83 2.85 -9.22
CA TYR A 622 16.47 3.76 -10.17
C TYR A 622 17.97 3.50 -10.33
N THR A 623 18.66 2.97 -9.32
CA THR A 623 20.11 2.69 -9.39
C THR A 623 20.43 1.63 -10.43
N ILE A 624 19.66 0.55 -10.51
CA ILE A 624 19.91 -0.54 -11.46
C ILE A 624 19.87 -0.02 -12.92
N PRO A 625 18.80 0.68 -13.38
CA PRO A 625 18.77 1.30 -14.70
C PRO A 625 19.91 2.31 -14.94
N ILE A 626 20.22 3.16 -13.95
CA ILE A 626 21.32 4.13 -14.07
C ILE A 626 22.65 3.41 -14.34
N VAL A 627 22.94 2.33 -13.60
CA VAL A 627 24.14 1.52 -13.80
C VAL A 627 24.14 0.85 -15.17
N LEU A 628 23.03 0.23 -15.57
CA LEU A 628 22.91 -0.46 -16.87
C LEU A 628 23.06 0.49 -18.06
N ILE A 629 22.41 1.66 -18.02
CA ILE A 629 22.51 2.70 -19.06
C ILE A 629 23.95 3.20 -19.15
N ASN A 630 24.60 3.50 -18.02
CA ASN A 630 25.98 3.96 -18.02
C ASN A 630 26.96 2.88 -18.49
N LEU A 631 26.73 1.61 -18.16
CA LEU A 631 27.50 0.48 -18.68
C LEU A 631 27.34 0.38 -20.20
N LEU A 632 26.12 0.49 -20.72
CA LEU A 632 25.86 0.49 -22.17
C LEU A 632 26.58 1.66 -22.87
N LEU A 633 26.48 2.88 -22.32
CA LEU A 633 27.20 4.05 -22.85
C LEU A 633 28.72 3.85 -22.80
N CYS A 634 29.24 3.22 -21.75
CA CYS A 634 30.66 2.85 -21.65
C CYS A 634 31.07 1.85 -22.75
N LEU A 635 30.24 0.83 -23.01
CA LEU A 635 30.47 -0.14 -24.10
C LEU A 635 30.42 0.52 -25.48
N ILE A 636 29.47 1.43 -25.72
CA ILE A 636 29.36 2.22 -26.95
C ILE A 636 30.60 3.09 -27.14
N ALA A 637 31.01 3.83 -26.10
CA ALA A 637 32.22 4.66 -26.13
C ALA A 637 33.47 3.82 -26.41
N TRP A 638 33.56 2.63 -25.83
CA TRP A 638 34.61 1.67 -26.11
C TRP A 638 34.58 1.18 -27.57
N GLY A 639 33.41 0.86 -28.11
CA GLY A 639 33.23 0.47 -29.52
C GLY A 639 33.67 1.57 -30.49
N ILE A 640 33.19 2.81 -30.28
CA ILE A 640 33.56 3.98 -31.08
C ILE A 640 35.07 4.26 -31.00
N GLY A 641 35.63 4.22 -29.79
CA GLY A 641 37.06 4.43 -29.56
C GLY A 641 37.93 3.40 -30.28
N SER A 642 37.56 2.12 -30.18
CA SER A 642 38.24 1.02 -30.84
C SER A 642 38.13 1.12 -32.37
N HIS A 643 36.94 1.46 -32.89
CA HIS A 643 36.71 1.66 -34.31
C HIS A 643 37.54 2.84 -34.86
N ARG A 644 37.61 3.96 -34.13
CA ARG A 644 38.40 5.14 -34.51
C ARG A 644 39.89 4.82 -34.60
N ILE A 645 40.44 4.06 -33.65
CA ILE A 645 41.85 3.63 -33.70
C ILE A 645 42.07 2.65 -34.85
N SER A 646 41.16 1.70 -35.08
CA SER A 646 41.24 0.79 -36.24
C SER A 646 41.21 1.52 -37.58
N ARG A 647 40.37 2.56 -37.73
CA ARG A 647 40.36 3.42 -38.92
C ARG A 647 41.69 4.17 -39.10
N ARG A 648 42.24 4.73 -38.02
CA ARG A 648 43.54 5.43 -38.07
C ARG A 648 44.69 4.50 -38.43
N LYS A 649 44.69 3.25 -37.95
CA LYS A 649 45.64 2.22 -38.39
C LYS A 649 45.54 1.94 -39.88
N ARG A 650 44.32 1.74 -40.40
CA ARG A 650 44.07 1.54 -41.84
C ARG A 650 44.50 2.73 -42.68
N ALA A 651 44.40 3.94 -42.16
CA ALA A 651 44.82 5.18 -42.82
C ALA A 651 46.31 5.52 -42.64
N GLY A 652 47.11 4.66 -41.98
CA GLY A 652 48.54 4.92 -41.74
C GLY A 652 48.85 6.02 -40.70
N LEU A 653 47.84 6.55 -40.02
CA LEU A 653 47.97 7.68 -39.08
C LEU A 653 48.41 7.27 -37.67
N THR A 654 48.54 5.97 -37.38
CA THR A 654 48.88 5.44 -36.04
C THR A 654 49.50 4.04 -36.17
N ALA A 655 50.51 3.73 -35.35
CA ALA A 655 51.23 2.48 -35.40
C ALA A 655 50.36 1.24 -35.11
N GLN A 656 50.67 0.10 -35.75
CA GLN A 656 49.85 -1.12 -35.69
C GLN A 656 49.73 -1.71 -34.28
N HIS A 657 50.72 -1.49 -33.40
CA HIS A 657 50.73 -2.01 -32.03
C HIS A 657 49.85 -1.21 -31.04
N VAL A 658 49.45 0.03 -31.37
CA VAL A 658 48.65 0.89 -30.48
C VAL A 658 47.25 0.31 -30.27
N ARG A 659 46.80 0.16 -29.02
CA ARG A 659 45.45 -0.33 -28.69
C ARG A 659 44.65 0.74 -27.97
N TYR A 660 43.33 0.72 -28.15
CA TYR A 660 42.44 1.61 -27.42
C TYR A 660 42.48 1.28 -25.91
N ASP A 661 42.87 2.25 -25.09
CA ASP A 661 42.84 2.11 -23.64
C ASP A 661 41.42 2.38 -23.13
N ARG A 662 40.70 1.32 -22.74
CA ARG A 662 39.30 1.40 -22.27
C ARG A 662 39.12 1.95 -20.85
N ARG A 663 40.19 1.96 -20.05
CA ARG A 663 40.12 2.30 -18.61
C ARG A 663 39.64 3.74 -18.34
N PRO A 664 40.06 4.78 -19.09
CA PRO A 664 39.56 6.12 -18.86
C PRO A 664 38.07 6.30 -19.11
N ALA A 665 37.55 5.68 -20.17
CA ALA A 665 36.11 5.70 -20.42
C ALA A 665 35.39 5.03 -19.24
N ALA A 666 35.85 3.83 -18.82
CA ALA A 666 35.28 3.13 -17.67
C ALA A 666 35.31 3.97 -16.38
N CYS A 667 36.41 4.66 -16.08
CA CYS A 667 36.50 5.53 -14.90
C CYS A 667 35.57 6.76 -15.00
N ILE A 668 35.44 7.39 -16.17
CA ILE A 668 34.54 8.54 -16.36
C ILE A 668 33.07 8.10 -16.20
N PHE A 669 32.69 6.97 -16.78
CA PHE A 669 31.33 6.43 -16.62
C PHE A 669 31.07 5.96 -15.17
N ALA A 670 32.08 5.41 -14.48
CA ALA A 670 31.97 5.08 -13.06
C ALA A 670 31.76 6.34 -12.20
N VAL A 671 32.52 7.40 -12.45
CA VAL A 671 32.35 8.71 -11.80
C VAL A 671 30.92 9.24 -12.02
N PHE A 672 30.44 9.22 -13.26
CA PHE A 672 29.09 9.70 -13.58
C PHE A 672 27.99 8.85 -12.92
N THR A 673 28.18 7.52 -12.89
CA THR A 673 27.26 6.59 -12.22
C THR A 673 27.18 6.87 -10.72
N LEU A 674 28.35 6.97 -10.06
CA LEU A 674 28.42 7.26 -8.63
C LEU A 674 27.83 8.63 -8.30
N PHE A 675 28.08 9.64 -9.13
CA PHE A 675 27.49 10.96 -9.00
C PHE A 675 25.94 10.91 -9.08
N MET A 676 25.38 10.25 -10.08
CA MET A 676 23.92 10.14 -10.23
C MET A 676 23.28 9.40 -9.05
N ILE A 677 23.92 8.32 -8.56
CA ILE A 677 23.46 7.58 -7.38
C ILE A 677 23.55 8.45 -6.13
N GLN A 678 24.65 9.18 -5.95
CA GLN A 678 24.84 10.07 -4.81
C GLN A 678 23.74 11.15 -4.75
N GLU A 679 23.39 11.77 -5.87
CA GLU A 679 22.34 12.80 -5.89
C GLU A 679 20.95 12.23 -5.63
N LEU A 680 20.67 11.01 -6.11
CA LEU A 680 19.45 10.29 -5.78
C LEU A 680 19.35 10.00 -4.28
N ILE A 681 20.45 9.54 -3.65
CA ILE A 681 20.52 9.29 -2.21
C ILE A 681 20.35 10.59 -1.43
N TYR A 682 21.03 11.66 -1.81
CA TYR A 682 20.91 12.96 -1.14
C TYR A 682 19.48 13.48 -1.12
N TRP A 683 18.75 13.32 -2.22
CA TRP A 683 17.38 13.79 -2.32
C TRP A 683 16.40 12.96 -1.46
N LEU A 684 16.59 11.64 -1.41
CA LEU A 684 15.71 10.74 -0.65
C LEU A 684 16.09 10.65 0.83
N MET A 685 17.36 10.80 1.15
CA MET A 685 17.95 10.55 2.45
C MET A 685 18.92 11.68 2.82
N PRO A 686 18.42 12.91 3.06
CA PRO A 686 19.27 14.08 3.29
C PRO A 686 20.15 13.95 4.55
N ASP A 687 19.73 13.17 5.53
CA ASP A 687 20.44 12.95 6.80
C ASP A 687 21.66 12.01 6.65
N TYR A 688 21.82 11.33 5.50
CA TYR A 688 22.90 10.37 5.22
C TYR A 688 24.17 11.07 4.72
N MET A 689 24.63 12.05 5.50
CA MET A 689 25.77 12.92 5.15
C MET A 689 27.10 12.14 5.09
N HIS A 690 27.25 11.07 5.86
CA HIS A 690 28.47 10.27 5.91
C HIS A 690 28.65 9.41 4.66
N GLU A 691 27.60 8.72 4.23
CA GLU A 691 27.57 7.91 3.01
C GLU A 691 27.82 8.78 1.77
N ARG A 692 27.24 9.98 1.76
CA ARG A 692 27.50 10.98 0.72
C ARG A 692 28.99 11.37 0.65
N ALA A 693 29.61 11.62 1.81
CA ALA A 693 31.03 11.96 1.86
C ALA A 693 31.93 10.81 1.36
N ILE A 694 31.58 9.54 1.67
CA ILE A 694 32.28 8.37 1.15
C ILE A 694 32.17 8.31 -0.38
N MET A 695 30.97 8.51 -0.96
CA MET A 695 30.81 8.48 -2.42
C MET A 695 31.63 9.58 -3.12
N LYS A 696 31.63 10.80 -2.59
CA LYS A 696 32.48 11.90 -3.08
C LYS A 696 33.97 11.54 -3.02
N LEU A 697 34.41 10.92 -1.93
CA LEU A 697 35.79 10.45 -1.79
C LEU A 697 36.14 9.40 -2.85
N VAL A 698 35.27 8.41 -3.09
CA VAL A 698 35.48 7.38 -4.13
C VAL A 698 35.56 8.02 -5.52
N ILE A 699 34.68 8.96 -5.83
CA ILE A 699 34.71 9.72 -7.09
C ILE A 699 36.06 10.46 -7.22
N GLY A 700 36.49 11.15 -6.17
CA GLY A 700 37.78 11.83 -6.12
C GLY A 700 38.96 10.89 -6.36
N VAL A 701 38.97 9.72 -5.70
CA VAL A 701 40.01 8.69 -5.86
C VAL A 701 40.07 8.16 -7.30
N LEU A 702 38.92 7.93 -7.95
CA LEU A 702 38.87 7.51 -9.35
C LEU A 702 39.47 8.57 -10.29
N LEU A 703 39.17 9.86 -10.05
CA LEU A 703 39.72 10.98 -10.82
C LEU A 703 41.22 11.17 -10.58
N MET A 704 41.66 11.05 -9.33
CA MET A 704 43.09 11.07 -8.97
C MET A 704 43.85 9.91 -9.61
N TYR A 705 43.29 8.69 -9.61
CA TYR A 705 43.86 7.54 -10.30
C TYR A 705 44.03 7.80 -11.81
N LEU A 706 43.02 8.38 -12.46
CA LEU A 706 43.13 8.75 -13.88
C LEU A 706 44.28 9.73 -14.13
N CYS A 707 44.39 10.77 -13.29
CA CYS A 707 45.43 11.78 -13.39
C CYS A 707 46.83 11.21 -13.11
N TYR A 708 46.98 10.43 -12.03
CA TYR A 708 48.21 9.73 -11.66
C TYR A 708 48.70 8.81 -12.78
N ARG A 709 47.79 8.10 -13.43
CA ARG A 709 48.16 7.15 -14.48
C ARG A 709 48.53 7.82 -15.81
N GLY A 710 48.13 9.09 -16.01
CA GLY A 710 48.71 9.95 -17.05
C GLY A 710 50.11 10.42 -16.65
N LEU A 711 50.26 10.90 -15.41
CA LEU A 711 51.54 11.33 -14.83
C LEU A 711 52.61 10.22 -14.87
N SER A 712 52.26 8.98 -14.51
CA SER A 712 53.18 7.84 -14.47
C SER A 712 53.69 7.42 -15.86
N ARG A 713 52.97 7.82 -16.92
CA ARG A 713 53.41 7.59 -18.31
C ARG A 713 54.25 8.75 -18.82
N GLN A 714 53.91 9.98 -18.44
CA GLN A 714 54.58 11.20 -18.89
C GLN A 714 54.63 12.23 -17.74
N PRO A 715 55.69 12.21 -16.91
CA PRO A 715 55.84 13.15 -15.81
C PRO A 715 56.12 14.56 -16.35
N SER A 716 55.33 15.54 -15.91
CA SER A 716 55.52 16.95 -16.24
C SER A 716 55.07 17.83 -15.07
N GLU A 717 55.64 19.03 -14.95
CA GLU A 717 55.22 19.98 -13.90
C GLU A 717 53.72 20.31 -13.99
N LEU A 718 53.19 20.42 -15.22
CA LEU A 718 51.77 20.65 -15.48
C LEU A 718 50.90 19.48 -14.98
N SER A 719 51.29 18.23 -15.24
CA SER A 719 50.53 17.05 -14.80
C SER A 719 50.59 16.84 -13.29
N THR A 720 51.69 17.20 -12.62
CA THR A 720 51.78 17.21 -11.15
C THR A 720 50.86 18.28 -10.54
N LYS A 721 50.84 19.50 -11.10
CA LYS A 721 49.96 20.57 -10.60
C LYS A 721 48.48 20.30 -10.85
N LEU A 722 48.14 19.65 -11.98
CA LEU A 722 46.78 19.17 -12.23
C LEU A 722 46.34 18.13 -11.18
N LEU A 723 47.22 17.20 -10.80
CA LEU A 723 46.93 16.24 -9.74
C LEU A 723 46.70 16.94 -8.38
N VAL A 724 47.58 17.88 -8.02
CA VAL A 724 47.43 18.67 -6.78
C VAL A 724 46.12 19.45 -6.77
N ALA A 725 45.77 20.12 -7.88
CA ALA A 725 44.51 20.84 -8.00
C ALA A 725 43.30 19.90 -7.87
N LEU A 726 43.34 18.71 -8.47
CA LEU A 726 42.29 17.67 -8.32
C LEU A 726 42.15 17.18 -6.87
N CYS A 727 43.26 16.99 -6.15
CA CYS A 727 43.21 16.66 -4.72
C CYS A 727 42.51 17.75 -3.92
N ILE A 728 42.85 19.02 -4.18
CA ILE A 728 42.26 20.17 -3.49
C ILE A 728 40.77 20.33 -3.85
N CYS A 729 40.39 20.16 -5.12
CA CYS A 729 38.97 20.17 -5.52
C CYS A 729 38.18 19.04 -4.84
N THR A 730 38.77 17.84 -4.72
CA THR A 730 38.13 16.72 -4.00
C THR A 730 37.93 17.08 -2.52
N ALA A 731 38.95 17.65 -1.88
CA ALA A 731 38.84 18.10 -0.49
C ALA A 731 37.80 19.22 -0.33
N GLY A 732 37.73 20.16 -1.27
CA GLY A 732 36.73 21.22 -1.31
C GLY A 732 35.30 20.68 -1.41
N ASP A 733 35.09 19.71 -2.30
CA ASP A 733 33.78 19.06 -2.48
C ASP A 733 33.35 18.20 -1.28
N MET A 734 34.29 17.62 -0.53
CA MET A 734 33.97 17.00 0.77
C MET A 734 33.63 18.06 1.83
N THR A 735 34.36 19.18 1.84
CA THR A 735 34.21 20.26 2.82
C THR A 735 32.88 21.00 2.68
N ILE A 736 32.29 21.05 1.47
CA ILE A 736 31.01 21.75 1.24
C ILE A 736 29.86 21.21 2.11
N ASN A 737 29.95 19.95 2.56
CA ASN A 737 28.97 19.33 3.46
C ASN A 737 29.02 19.94 4.88
N PHE A 738 30.13 20.58 5.25
CA PHE A 738 30.37 21.12 6.60
C PHE A 738 30.51 22.65 6.60
N SER A 739 31.10 23.22 5.54
CA SER A 739 31.34 24.66 5.42
C SER A 739 31.35 25.10 3.95
N PHE A 740 30.35 25.89 3.57
CA PHE A 740 30.28 26.51 2.25
C PHE A 740 31.50 27.41 1.99
N VAL A 741 31.83 28.30 2.93
CA VAL A 741 32.98 29.21 2.81
C VAL A 741 34.29 28.42 2.72
N GLY A 742 34.46 27.39 3.57
CA GLY A 742 35.64 26.51 3.55
C GLY A 742 35.84 25.82 2.20
N SER A 743 34.76 25.32 1.59
CA SER A 743 34.80 24.71 0.24
C SER A 743 35.24 25.71 -0.84
N MET A 744 34.71 26.93 -0.81
CA MET A 744 35.03 27.98 -1.80
C MET A 744 36.50 28.39 -1.74
N VAL A 745 37.08 28.45 -0.53
CA VAL A 745 38.52 28.70 -0.35
C VAL A 745 39.36 27.59 -0.98
N MET A 746 38.97 26.32 -0.78
CA MET A 746 39.69 25.19 -1.40
C MET A 746 39.59 25.21 -2.92
N PHE A 747 38.38 25.41 -3.48
CA PHE A 747 38.22 25.53 -4.93
C PHE A 747 39.03 26.70 -5.51
N GLY A 748 38.99 27.87 -4.86
CA GLY A 748 39.80 29.02 -5.25
C GLY A 748 41.31 28.75 -5.21
N ALA A 749 41.79 28.01 -4.21
CA ALA A 749 43.19 27.61 -4.14
C ALA A 749 43.60 26.68 -5.29
N ALA A 750 42.76 25.70 -5.64
CA ALA A 750 43.00 24.82 -6.78
C ALA A 750 43.06 25.60 -8.10
N GLU A 751 42.12 26.52 -8.31
CA GLU A 751 42.04 27.36 -9.51
C GLU A 751 43.20 28.36 -9.60
N ALA A 752 43.65 28.92 -8.47
CA ALA A 752 44.82 29.80 -8.44
C ALA A 752 46.10 29.04 -8.84
N ILE A 753 46.27 27.80 -8.37
CA ILE A 753 47.39 26.92 -8.76
C ILE A 753 47.35 26.65 -10.27
N LEU A 754 46.17 26.34 -10.81
CA LEU A 754 45.98 26.09 -12.25
C LEU A 754 46.23 27.35 -13.07
N THR A 755 45.72 28.50 -12.65
CA THR A 755 45.93 29.80 -13.30
C THR A 755 47.42 30.13 -13.38
N TYR A 756 48.14 30.01 -12.27
CA TYR A 756 49.59 30.21 -12.24
C TYR A 756 50.31 29.25 -13.20
N GLN A 757 49.91 27.97 -13.21
CA GLN A 757 50.56 26.99 -14.08
C GLN A 757 50.26 27.24 -15.57
N PHE A 758 49.03 27.62 -15.93
CA PHE A 758 48.65 27.92 -17.32
C PHE A 758 49.38 29.16 -17.84
N THR A 759 49.45 30.22 -17.04
CA THR A 759 50.15 31.46 -17.41
C THR A 759 51.67 31.27 -17.53
N ARG A 760 52.26 30.37 -16.73
CA ARG A 760 53.68 29.99 -16.84
C ARG A 760 53.94 29.10 -18.07
N TYR A 761 52.99 28.25 -18.43
CA TYR A 761 53.07 27.40 -19.61
C TYR A 761 53.01 28.23 -20.90
N GLU A 762 52.04 29.15 -20.99
CA GLU A 762 51.88 30.07 -22.11
C GLU A 762 51.35 31.41 -21.61
N LYS A 763 52.06 32.50 -21.92
CA LYS A 763 51.69 33.84 -21.43
C LYS A 763 50.38 34.30 -22.09
N PRO A 764 49.39 34.78 -21.32
CA PRO A 764 48.17 35.31 -21.89
C PRO A 764 48.41 36.55 -22.76
N GLU A 765 47.64 36.65 -23.84
CA GLU A 765 47.55 37.81 -24.71
C GLU A 765 46.70 38.92 -24.10
N LYS A 766 46.84 40.16 -24.61
CA LYS A 766 46.15 41.35 -24.07
C LYS A 766 44.63 41.20 -24.01
N TRP A 767 44.01 40.54 -24.98
CA TRP A 767 42.55 40.33 -25.00
C TRP A 767 42.09 39.33 -23.93
N GLN A 768 42.94 38.39 -23.49
CA GLN A 768 42.61 37.45 -22.41
C GLN A 768 42.56 38.18 -21.06
N TYR A 769 43.42 39.17 -20.83
CA TYR A 769 43.31 40.04 -19.65
C TYR A 769 42.05 40.89 -19.69
N ALA A 770 41.66 41.39 -20.86
CA ALA A 770 40.40 42.12 -21.03
C ALA A 770 39.19 41.22 -20.75
N LEU A 771 39.21 39.96 -21.23
CA LEU A 771 38.17 38.96 -20.93
C LEU A 771 38.09 38.66 -19.44
N TRP A 772 39.24 38.50 -18.77
CA TRP A 772 39.28 38.29 -17.31
C TRP A 772 38.67 39.49 -16.56
N ALA A 773 39.05 40.72 -16.91
CA ALA A 773 38.52 41.93 -16.27
C ALA A 773 37.01 42.08 -16.48
N LEU A 774 36.53 41.89 -17.72
CA LEU A 774 35.10 41.97 -18.06
C LEU A 774 34.29 40.87 -17.38
N GLY A 775 34.80 39.62 -17.39
CA GLY A 775 34.17 38.49 -16.73
C GLY A 775 34.09 38.66 -15.21
N SER A 776 35.16 39.15 -14.60
CA SER A 776 35.21 39.45 -13.17
C SER A 776 34.23 40.56 -12.80
N PHE A 777 34.17 41.63 -13.60
CA PHE A 777 33.22 42.71 -13.39
C PHE A 777 31.76 42.23 -13.49
N ALA A 778 31.44 41.44 -14.52
CA ALA A 778 30.11 40.86 -14.68
C ALA A 778 29.72 39.97 -13.49
N ALA A 779 30.64 39.10 -13.03
CA ALA A 779 30.40 38.25 -11.87
C ALA A 779 30.14 39.07 -10.58
N VAL A 780 30.95 40.11 -10.34
CA VAL A 780 30.77 41.02 -9.20
C VAL A 780 29.40 41.71 -9.26
N VAL A 781 29.02 42.24 -10.42
CA VAL A 781 27.71 42.90 -10.61
C VAL A 781 26.57 41.91 -10.33
N ILE A 782 26.62 40.70 -10.89
CA ILE A 782 25.59 39.67 -10.69
C ILE A 782 25.46 39.30 -9.19
N ILE A 783 26.57 39.13 -8.48
CA ILE A 783 26.57 38.75 -7.06
C ILE A 783 26.05 39.90 -6.17
N TYR A 784 26.44 41.15 -6.45
CA TYR A 784 26.03 42.31 -5.63
C TYR A 784 24.59 42.76 -5.88
N LEU A 785 24.08 42.63 -7.11
CA LEU A 785 22.68 42.91 -7.44
C LEU A 785 21.70 41.91 -6.81
N ASN A 786 22.21 40.81 -6.27
CA ASN A 786 21.41 39.80 -5.62
C ASN A 786 21.17 40.13 -4.14
N THR A 787 19.91 40.43 -3.81
CA THR A 787 19.47 40.79 -2.47
C THR A 787 19.29 39.59 -1.54
N ALA A 788 19.23 38.35 -2.07
CA ALA A 788 18.99 37.14 -1.29
C ALA A 788 20.24 36.54 -0.62
N LEU A 789 21.46 36.98 -1.03
CA LEU A 789 22.72 36.44 -0.50
C LEU A 789 23.18 37.18 0.77
N LYS A 790 23.63 36.43 1.80
CA LYS A 790 24.28 36.99 3.00
C LYS A 790 25.61 37.67 2.64
N ASN A 791 25.95 38.76 3.36
CA ASN A 791 27.15 39.55 3.07
C ASN A 791 28.45 38.74 3.08
N ASP A 792 28.64 37.84 4.05
CA ASP A 792 29.85 37.01 4.13
C ASP A 792 30.00 36.06 2.94
N MET A 793 28.89 35.57 2.39
CA MET A 793 28.90 34.72 1.19
C MET A 793 29.26 35.53 -0.06
N LYS A 794 28.82 36.79 -0.15
CA LYS A 794 29.11 37.66 -1.29
C LYS A 794 30.61 37.87 -1.46
N TYR A 795 31.34 38.13 -0.37
CA TYR A 795 32.79 38.34 -0.45
C TYR A 795 33.54 37.09 -0.92
N SER A 796 33.22 35.91 -0.37
CA SER A 796 33.85 34.66 -0.79
C SER A 796 33.51 34.28 -2.23
N MET A 797 32.26 34.48 -2.66
CA MET A 797 31.84 34.20 -4.05
C MET A 797 32.49 35.14 -5.06
N VAL A 798 32.68 36.42 -4.70
CA VAL A 798 33.39 37.39 -5.54
C VAL A 798 34.86 36.98 -5.68
N ALA A 799 35.55 36.73 -4.56
CA ALA A 799 36.95 36.33 -4.59
C ALA A 799 37.15 35.06 -5.43
N TYR A 800 36.28 34.06 -5.24
CA TYR A 800 36.28 32.84 -6.02
C TYR A 800 36.03 33.08 -7.52
N SER A 801 34.99 33.85 -7.88
CA SER A 801 34.64 34.12 -9.28
C SER A 801 35.73 34.86 -10.04
N VAL A 802 36.44 35.78 -9.39
CA VAL A 802 37.58 36.49 -9.99
C VAL A 802 38.71 35.53 -10.33
N ILE A 803 39.02 34.57 -9.44
CA ILE A 803 40.05 33.55 -9.65
C ILE A 803 39.64 32.58 -10.76
N LEU A 804 38.39 32.13 -10.76
CA LEU A 804 37.81 31.27 -11.79
C LEU A 804 37.92 31.91 -13.18
N MET A 805 37.56 33.19 -13.31
CA MET A 805 37.67 33.90 -14.58
C MET A 805 39.13 34.10 -15.02
N ALA A 806 40.06 34.25 -14.08
CA ALA A 806 41.48 34.26 -14.37
C ALA A 806 41.95 32.91 -14.94
N MET A 807 41.51 31.80 -14.34
CA MET A 807 41.80 30.44 -14.82
C MET A 807 41.26 30.22 -16.22
N VAL A 808 40.00 30.60 -16.48
CA VAL A 808 39.37 30.48 -17.80
C VAL A 808 40.17 31.26 -18.83
N ALA A 809 40.47 32.54 -18.56
CA ALA A 809 41.24 33.38 -19.47
C ALA A 809 42.62 32.77 -19.78
N ALA A 810 43.36 32.32 -18.75
CA ALA A 810 44.66 31.68 -18.90
C ALA A 810 44.59 30.33 -19.65
N SER A 811 43.46 29.62 -19.59
CA SER A 811 43.29 28.32 -20.24
C SER A 811 43.07 28.38 -21.75
N LEU A 812 42.75 29.55 -22.33
CA LEU A 812 42.32 29.63 -23.74
C LEU A 812 43.41 29.28 -24.75
N THR A 813 44.67 29.48 -24.36
CA THR A 813 45.89 29.10 -25.08
C THR A 813 46.29 27.64 -24.83
N MET A 814 45.79 27.04 -23.75
CA MET A 814 46.09 25.66 -23.40
C MET A 814 45.45 24.65 -24.37
N PRO A 815 45.97 23.41 -24.44
CA PRO A 815 45.38 22.34 -25.24
C PRO A 815 43.89 22.17 -25.01
N LYS A 816 43.17 21.80 -26.08
CA LYS A 816 41.70 21.73 -26.12
C LYS A 816 41.05 21.12 -24.87
N ARG A 817 41.64 20.07 -24.28
CA ARG A 817 41.09 19.39 -23.10
C ARG A 817 41.20 20.21 -21.81
N ILE A 818 42.32 20.90 -21.60
CA ILE A 818 42.52 21.79 -20.44
C ILE A 818 41.59 23.00 -20.56
N ARG A 819 41.53 23.59 -21.76
CA ARG A 819 40.61 24.68 -22.07
C ARG A 819 39.14 24.28 -21.86
N SER A 820 38.74 23.11 -22.37
CA SER A 820 37.39 22.58 -22.17
C SER A 820 37.09 22.32 -20.69
N GLY A 821 38.04 21.78 -19.92
CA GLY A 821 37.89 21.61 -18.48
C GLY A 821 37.64 22.92 -17.75
N ALA A 822 38.44 23.95 -18.02
CA ALA A 822 38.29 25.26 -17.38
C ALA A 822 36.96 25.96 -17.73
N ILE A 823 36.54 25.89 -19.00
CA ILE A 823 35.24 26.45 -19.42
C ILE A 823 34.08 25.70 -18.76
N LEU A 824 34.11 24.36 -18.75
CA LEU A 824 33.06 23.56 -18.10
C LEU A 824 32.99 23.84 -16.60
N MET A 825 34.14 24.00 -15.93
CA MET A 825 34.19 24.39 -14.52
C MET A 825 33.45 25.73 -14.30
N ALA A 826 33.71 26.73 -15.16
CA ALA A 826 33.03 28.02 -15.07
C ALA A 826 31.52 27.92 -15.31
N VAL A 827 31.08 27.13 -16.30
CA VAL A 827 29.65 26.88 -16.57
C VAL A 827 28.98 26.20 -15.38
N SER A 828 29.61 25.18 -14.81
CA SER A 828 29.10 24.49 -13.62
C SER A 828 28.84 25.46 -12.46
N ASN A 829 29.81 26.34 -12.18
CA ASN A 829 29.71 27.32 -11.10
C ASN A 829 28.64 28.37 -11.36
N ILE A 830 28.49 28.86 -12.59
CA ILE A 830 27.41 29.77 -12.95
C ILE A 830 26.05 29.10 -12.70
N LEU A 831 25.89 27.84 -13.09
CA LEU A 831 24.66 27.08 -12.83
C LEU A 831 24.42 26.85 -11.33
N LEU A 832 25.48 26.58 -10.56
CA LEU A 832 25.39 26.43 -9.11
C LEU A 832 24.89 27.73 -8.46
N PHE A 833 25.46 28.87 -8.87
CA PHE A 833 25.06 30.18 -8.39
C PHE A 833 23.62 30.53 -8.78
N ILE A 834 23.21 30.24 -10.02
CA ILE A 834 21.81 30.40 -10.42
C ILE A 834 20.92 29.53 -9.53
N ASN A 835 21.29 28.28 -9.27
CA ASN A 835 20.47 27.36 -8.48
C ASN A 835 20.32 27.75 -7.01
N GLU A 836 21.40 28.21 -6.36
CA GLU A 836 21.35 28.72 -4.98
C GLU A 836 20.51 29.99 -4.85
N VAL A 837 20.31 30.70 -5.96
CA VAL A 837 19.55 31.95 -6.02
C VAL A 837 18.09 31.72 -6.43
N SER A 838 17.81 30.73 -7.28
CA SER A 838 16.48 30.46 -7.83
C SER A 838 15.86 29.20 -7.21
N THR A 839 15.12 29.33 -6.11
CA THR A 839 14.24 28.29 -5.50
C THR A 839 14.78 26.84 -5.40
N LYS A 840 16.10 26.61 -5.54
CA LYS A 840 16.80 25.32 -5.52
C LYS A 840 16.14 24.24 -6.40
N LYS A 841 16.18 24.42 -7.72
CA LYS A 841 15.66 23.43 -8.69
C LYS A 841 16.61 22.24 -8.83
N LEU A 842 16.12 21.03 -8.51
CA LEU A 842 16.86 19.76 -8.59
C LEU A 842 17.59 19.56 -9.93
N LEU A 843 16.90 19.83 -11.05
CA LEU A 843 17.48 19.67 -12.38
C LEU A 843 18.72 20.56 -12.60
N ILE A 844 18.67 21.81 -12.13
CA ILE A 844 19.80 22.76 -12.28
C ILE A 844 20.96 22.30 -11.37
N HIS A 845 20.67 21.77 -10.18
CA HIS A 845 21.68 21.19 -9.30
C HIS A 845 22.40 19.99 -9.94
N ILE A 846 21.65 19.02 -10.46
CA ILE A 846 22.20 17.84 -11.15
C ILE A 846 23.03 18.26 -12.37
N LEU A 847 22.54 19.20 -13.17
CA LEU A 847 23.28 19.70 -14.34
C LEU A 847 24.59 20.39 -13.92
N SER A 848 24.54 21.26 -12.92
CA SER A 848 25.73 21.94 -12.40
C SER A 848 26.78 20.94 -11.93
N LEU A 849 26.41 20.00 -11.05
CA LEU A 849 27.35 19.06 -10.46
C LEU A 849 27.84 18.01 -11.49
N GLY A 850 26.98 17.60 -12.42
CA GLY A 850 27.38 16.74 -13.54
C GLY A 850 28.42 17.41 -14.46
N ILE A 851 28.28 18.71 -14.73
CA ILE A 851 29.25 19.49 -15.50
C ILE A 851 30.57 19.65 -14.71
N TYR A 852 30.52 19.81 -13.38
CA TYR A 852 31.70 19.86 -12.51
C TYR A 852 32.53 18.57 -12.62
N TYR A 853 31.90 17.40 -12.45
CA TYR A 853 32.60 16.12 -12.56
C TYR A 853 33.12 15.86 -13.98
N LEU A 854 32.40 16.34 -15.00
CA LEU A 854 32.89 16.30 -16.38
C LEU A 854 34.16 17.17 -16.55
N ALA A 855 34.17 18.39 -16.00
CA ALA A 855 35.33 19.29 -16.02
C ALA A 855 36.56 18.65 -15.36
N MET A 856 36.39 18.04 -14.17
CA MET A 856 37.44 17.28 -13.50
C MET A 856 37.93 16.10 -14.33
N GLY A 857 37.03 15.38 -15.00
CA GLY A 857 37.39 14.31 -15.95
C GLY A 857 38.25 14.81 -17.12
N PHE A 858 37.97 16.01 -17.65
CA PHE A 858 38.79 16.64 -18.69
C PHE A 858 40.20 16.97 -18.21
N PHE A 859 40.33 17.54 -17.00
CA PHE A 859 41.64 17.80 -16.38
C PHE A 859 42.43 16.52 -16.12
N ALA A 860 41.77 15.50 -15.53
CA ALA A 860 42.40 14.21 -15.27
C ALA A 860 42.85 13.50 -16.55
N TYR A 861 42.12 13.65 -17.65
CA TYR A 861 42.49 13.06 -18.94
C TYR A 861 43.57 13.86 -19.69
N ALA A 862 43.70 15.16 -19.43
CA ALA A 862 44.67 16.01 -20.13
C ALA A 862 46.13 15.58 -19.91
N THR A 863 46.44 14.93 -18.79
CA THR A 863 47.79 14.45 -18.43
C THR A 863 48.29 13.27 -19.27
N ARG A 864 47.50 12.78 -20.24
CA ARG A 864 47.85 11.64 -21.10
C ARG A 864 48.41 11.99 -22.48
N TYR A 865 48.33 13.25 -22.92
CA TYR A 865 48.89 13.63 -24.23
C TYR A 865 50.14 14.48 -24.05
N LYS A 866 51.11 14.25 -24.94
CA LYS A 866 52.26 15.12 -25.11
C LYS A 866 51.75 16.51 -25.46
N VAL A 867 51.90 17.45 -24.53
CA VAL A 867 51.68 18.87 -24.85
C VAL A 867 52.93 19.32 -25.60
N VAL A 868 52.90 19.20 -26.92
CA VAL A 868 53.99 19.68 -27.77
C VAL A 868 53.86 21.20 -27.83
N THR A 869 54.81 21.92 -27.22
CA THR A 869 55.03 23.33 -27.54
C THR A 869 55.40 23.43 -29.02
N PRO A 870 54.74 24.29 -29.83
CA PRO A 870 55.16 24.47 -31.22
C PRO A 870 56.60 24.97 -31.23
N ALA A 871 57.47 24.27 -31.97
CA ALA A 871 58.80 24.79 -32.26
C ALA A 871 58.63 26.12 -33.01
N LYS A 872 59.46 27.11 -32.70
CA LYS A 872 59.48 28.41 -33.41
C LYS A 872 59.81 28.29 -34.91
N ASP A 873 60.15 27.08 -35.36
CA ASP A 873 60.79 26.82 -36.64
C ASP A 873 60.00 25.77 -37.43
N GLY A 874 58.69 25.98 -37.61
CA GLY A 874 57.86 25.44 -38.71
C GLY A 874 57.91 23.93 -39.06
N THR A 875 58.46 23.06 -38.21
CA THR A 875 58.62 21.63 -38.50
C THR A 875 57.62 20.81 -37.68
N ALA A 876 56.79 20.05 -38.38
CA ALA A 876 55.76 19.20 -37.80
C ALA A 876 56.41 18.09 -36.96
N ALA A 877 56.23 18.15 -35.64
CA ALA A 877 56.62 17.07 -34.75
C ALA A 877 55.55 15.97 -34.72
N GLU A 878 56.00 14.71 -34.80
CA GLU A 878 55.17 13.51 -34.72
C GLU A 878 54.25 13.52 -33.50
N VAL A 879 52.94 13.36 -33.77
CA VAL A 879 51.93 13.11 -32.74
C VAL A 879 52.03 11.65 -32.33
N GLU A 880 52.82 11.35 -31.31
CA GLU A 880 52.77 10.04 -30.67
C GLU A 880 51.46 9.91 -29.88
N VAL A 881 50.48 9.25 -30.50
CA VAL A 881 49.22 8.86 -29.85
C VAL A 881 49.47 7.55 -29.09
N SER A 882 49.61 7.61 -27.76
CA SER A 882 49.53 6.43 -26.88
C SER A 882 48.13 6.24 -26.29
#